data_AF-A0A9E6JR12-F1
#
_entry.id   AF-A0A9E6JR12-F1
#
_cell.length_a   1.000
_cell.length_b   1.000
_cell.length_c   1.000
_cell.angle_alpha   90.00
_cell.angle_beta   90.00
_cell.angle_gamma   90.00
#
_symmetry.space_group_name_H-M   'P 1'
#
loop_
_entity.id
_entity.type
_entity.pdbx_description
1 polymer ?
#
loop_
_entity_poly.entity_id
_entity_poly.type
_entity_poly.pdbx_seq_one_letter_code
_entity_poly.pdbx_strand_id
1 'polypeptide(L)'
;MKTSFSIFSTDEVNRYGHQIALSALEDGVWQSGVVGLPMHLGHDMHRPTGWAIPFGIYLEPGIAYIVGRTLLAEDDNDIQSINKARQNVILKQQIDAIDPYKEDFIKLLGDNYSEDGKFHYPSCVAYIEENILLKVFPQLDKLAKNEKAGLIYLKDLLKEFEYLSQGVFKHKKSDLAIFAHSFFRKSLSRLNNFHFIFLDELIELSKNKDVNVRILLDDDMVGFAPSYLTSFEYEYWWGPKYNDDIKNIEAGLTQYGSDEFEKLYYSILRTEFYWKHDENNYEFELEEVKNEPSPQFEDSYGCRYVHSIYKKNEEYFDHFDGAIRSYDTETMLERIDSKMTEFGRKSEYKKIFRVDGKLPLSNWKSLTTNYLQGNPLIYEYFGLEKPEIKQVIHDTFISIKDKLVPYSIDKGMGIRMMVSYHEKAESLDYQRYISITDSLTLGEESFDAIEIDTYEIKKALNRLDSDLFIPENLTLLAPEDLYCNIPCIFHTEENSEENLNLTIEAFKMIFESLNQRGDEKVFSFTLAWNIEDKEVRISILGHVSDLYEWIKINKHIPIEREKFKKWFEEQAKFINTLPEKRNNPNLSEIVKFDGVLYLKRRLVNSDVDIKYKPTPEGLKYEMLLKEGQNDMLASIKNGEIVPATSSIIEEVLCDKSKLNYLESPYSTYLDNVAQRIQKFTPIGMYWTDKPAL
;
A
#
# COMPACT_ATOMS: atom_id res chain seq x y z
N MET A 1 3.04 -14.98 -12.76
CA MET A 1 2.78 -13.74 -12.01
C MET A 1 3.73 -12.64 -12.45
N LYS A 2 3.18 -11.48 -12.78
CA LYS A 2 3.94 -10.28 -13.13
C LYS A 2 4.31 -9.50 -11.88
N THR A 3 5.60 -9.24 -11.70
CA THR A 3 6.11 -8.42 -10.58
C THR A 3 6.19 -6.95 -10.99
N SER A 4 5.82 -6.03 -10.10
CA SER A 4 5.98 -4.59 -10.32
C SER A 4 6.32 -3.89 -9.01
N PHE A 5 7.11 -2.80 -9.09
CA PHE A 5 7.33 -1.90 -7.97
C PHE A 5 6.02 -1.16 -7.65
N SER A 6 5.76 -0.88 -6.37
CA SER A 6 4.54 -0.21 -5.95
C SER A 6 4.75 0.67 -4.73
N ILE A 7 3.99 1.76 -4.70
CA ILE A 7 3.80 2.61 -3.54
C ILE A 7 2.40 2.30 -3.00
N PHE A 8 2.32 1.90 -1.73
CA PHE A 8 1.06 1.44 -1.12
C PHE A 8 0.35 2.51 -0.30
N SER A 9 1.12 3.37 0.37
CA SER A 9 0.60 4.46 1.19
C SER A 9 1.67 5.53 1.38
N THR A 10 1.25 6.72 1.81
CA THR A 10 2.13 7.80 2.27
C THR A 10 1.70 8.32 3.63
N ASP A 11 2.52 9.18 4.23
CA ASP A 11 2.16 9.97 5.41
C ASP A 11 1.54 11.33 5.05
N GLU A 12 1.04 11.50 3.82
CA GLU A 12 0.31 12.70 3.43
C GLU A 12 -1.12 12.70 3.97
N VAL A 13 -1.70 13.90 4.06
CA VAL A 13 -3.12 14.07 4.40
C VAL A 13 -3.96 13.59 3.23
N ASN A 14 -4.76 12.54 3.45
CA ASN A 14 -5.65 12.00 2.44
C ASN A 14 -6.92 12.86 2.23
N ARG A 15 -7.79 12.46 1.30
CA ARG A 15 -9.03 13.20 0.98
C ARG A 15 -10.06 13.25 2.13
N TYR A 16 -9.90 12.43 3.16
CA TYR A 16 -10.71 12.47 4.38
C TYR A 16 -10.12 13.38 5.46
N GLY A 17 -8.96 14.01 5.20
CA GLY A 17 -8.26 14.82 6.19
C GLY A 17 -7.50 13.96 7.22
N HIS A 18 -7.34 12.66 6.98
CA HIS A 18 -6.55 11.79 7.85
C HIS A 18 -5.09 11.74 7.40
N GLN A 19 -4.19 11.65 8.37
CA GLN A 19 -2.78 11.40 8.19
C GLN A 19 -2.41 10.11 8.93
N ILE A 20 -1.72 9.19 8.28
CA ILE A 20 -1.20 7.99 8.94
C ILE A 20 0.19 8.33 9.50
N ALA A 21 0.34 8.23 10.81
CA ALA A 21 1.64 8.49 11.45
C ALA A 21 2.69 7.48 10.97
N LEU A 22 3.95 7.91 10.88
CA LEU A 22 5.07 7.05 10.46
C LEU A 22 5.16 5.75 11.29
N SER A 23 4.93 5.84 12.60
CA SER A 23 4.87 4.66 13.48
C SER A 23 3.80 3.66 13.08
N ALA A 24 2.63 4.12 12.63
CA ALA A 24 1.56 3.25 12.17
C ALA A 24 1.87 2.67 10.78
N LEU A 25 2.55 3.42 9.91
CA LEU A 25 3.08 2.88 8.65
C LEU A 25 4.10 1.77 8.94
N GLU A 26 5.00 1.98 9.91
CA GLU A 26 6.00 0.99 10.33
C GLU A 26 5.35 -0.28 10.88
N ASP A 27 4.32 -0.16 11.72
CA ASP A 27 3.58 -1.35 12.20
C ASP A 27 2.98 -2.14 11.04
N GLY A 28 2.41 -1.45 10.04
CA GLY A 28 1.85 -2.08 8.85
C GLY A 28 2.90 -2.87 8.07
N VAL A 29 4.06 -2.27 7.82
CA VAL A 29 5.19 -2.92 7.14
C VAL A 29 5.79 -4.04 7.98
N TRP A 30 5.93 -3.87 9.30
CA TRP A 30 6.40 -4.94 10.20
C TRP A 30 5.49 -6.18 10.14
N GLN A 31 4.18 -5.98 10.13
CA GLN A 31 3.22 -7.09 10.13
C GLN A 31 3.15 -7.81 8.77
N SER A 32 3.40 -7.11 7.67
CA SER A 32 3.10 -7.60 6.32
C SER A 32 4.29 -7.65 5.35
N GLY A 33 5.45 -7.08 5.70
CA GLY A 33 6.58 -6.91 4.78
C GLY A 33 7.25 -8.21 4.34
N VAL A 34 7.09 -9.28 5.12
CA VAL A 34 7.61 -10.62 4.80
C VAL A 34 6.54 -11.50 4.14
N VAL A 35 5.35 -11.60 4.76
CA VAL A 35 4.28 -12.52 4.31
C VAL A 35 3.47 -11.94 3.14
N GLY A 36 3.34 -10.61 3.09
CA GLY A 36 2.48 -9.89 2.16
C GLY A 36 1.00 -9.95 2.50
N LEU A 37 0.20 -9.32 1.64
CA LEU A 37 -1.24 -9.15 1.75
C LEU A 37 -1.91 -9.44 0.41
N PRO A 38 -3.11 -10.05 0.41
CA PRO A 38 -3.89 -10.20 -0.82
C PRO A 38 -4.32 -8.84 -1.37
N MET A 39 -4.20 -8.67 -2.69
CA MET A 39 -4.79 -7.54 -3.41
C MET A 39 -6.15 -7.93 -3.93
N HIS A 40 -7.13 -7.06 -3.72
CA HIS A 40 -8.53 -7.30 -4.07
C HIS A 40 -9.06 -6.24 -5.01
N LEU A 41 -9.99 -6.62 -5.89
CA LEU A 41 -10.68 -5.66 -6.74
C LEU A 41 -11.74 -4.91 -5.92
N GLY A 42 -11.64 -3.58 -5.87
CA GLY A 42 -12.66 -2.72 -5.24
C GLY A 42 -12.91 -3.01 -3.75
N HIS A 43 -11.88 -3.42 -2.99
CA HIS A 43 -11.98 -3.86 -1.58
C HIS A 43 -12.84 -5.13 -1.35
N ASP A 44 -13.22 -5.87 -2.39
CA ASP A 44 -13.96 -7.12 -2.23
C ASP A 44 -13.01 -8.31 -1.99
N MET A 45 -12.97 -8.80 -0.76
CA MET A 45 -12.11 -9.91 -0.32
C MET A 45 -12.40 -11.24 -1.01
N HIS A 46 -13.51 -11.36 -1.74
CA HIS A 46 -13.82 -12.51 -2.60
C HIS A 46 -13.14 -12.44 -3.97
N ARG A 47 -12.55 -11.31 -4.34
CA ARG A 47 -12.06 -11.02 -5.69
C ARG A 47 -10.56 -10.71 -5.68
N PRO A 48 -9.69 -11.68 -5.33
CA PRO A 48 -8.26 -11.45 -5.34
C PRO A 48 -7.72 -11.32 -6.77
N THR A 49 -6.81 -10.38 -6.97
CA THR A 49 -6.18 -10.08 -8.27
C THR A 49 -4.66 -10.19 -8.22
N GLY A 50 -4.09 -10.21 -7.03
CA GLY A 50 -2.64 -10.21 -6.84
C GLY A 50 -2.23 -10.34 -5.38
N TRP A 51 -0.94 -10.14 -5.15
CA TRP A 51 -0.31 -10.15 -3.85
C TRP A 51 0.57 -8.92 -3.67
N ALA A 52 0.42 -8.20 -2.58
CA ALA A 52 1.22 -7.04 -2.23
C ALA A 52 2.24 -7.42 -1.14
N ILE A 53 3.50 -7.04 -1.31
CA ILE A 53 4.55 -7.23 -0.31
C ILE A 53 5.15 -5.85 -0.01
N PRO A 54 4.60 -5.13 0.99
CA PRO A 54 5.10 -3.82 1.41
C PRO A 54 6.35 -4.02 2.30
N PHE A 55 7.51 -4.24 1.68
CA PHE A 55 8.71 -4.63 2.43
C PHE A 55 9.42 -3.46 3.13
N GLY A 56 9.09 -2.20 2.84
CA GLY A 56 9.82 -1.08 3.44
C GLY A 56 9.11 0.27 3.44
N ILE A 57 9.72 1.20 4.16
CA ILE A 57 9.34 2.61 4.23
C ILE A 57 10.50 3.44 3.73
N TYR A 58 10.25 4.20 2.66
CA TYR A 58 11.20 5.13 2.08
C TYR A 58 10.89 6.56 2.53
N LEU A 59 11.93 7.28 2.94
CA LEU A 59 11.89 8.67 3.36
C LEU A 59 12.67 9.55 2.36
N GLU A 60 12.04 10.65 1.98
CA GLU A 60 12.68 11.78 1.32
C GLU A 60 12.15 13.10 1.92
N PRO A 61 12.84 14.24 1.68
CA PRO A 61 12.39 15.52 2.22
C PRO A 61 10.94 15.84 1.83
N GLY A 62 10.06 15.82 2.83
CA GLY A 62 8.65 16.17 2.74
C GLY A 62 7.66 15.00 2.83
N ILE A 63 8.11 13.74 2.70
CA ILE A 63 7.18 12.60 2.57
C ILE A 63 7.82 11.24 2.91
N ALA A 64 7.00 10.37 3.50
CA ALA A 64 7.29 8.95 3.69
C ALA A 64 6.38 8.09 2.79
N TYR A 65 6.95 7.06 2.18
CA TYR A 65 6.25 6.11 1.33
C TYR A 65 6.36 4.70 1.89
N ILE A 66 5.25 3.98 2.00
CA ILE A 66 5.31 2.52 2.05
C ILE A 66 5.58 2.03 0.64
N VAL A 67 6.72 1.38 0.45
CA VAL A 67 7.18 0.82 -0.82
C VAL A 67 7.15 -0.69 -0.77
N GLY A 68 6.99 -1.30 -1.94
CA GLY A 68 7.23 -2.71 -2.06
C GLY A 68 7.02 -3.23 -3.47
N ARG A 69 6.57 -4.49 -3.56
CA ARG A 69 6.27 -5.13 -4.84
C ARG A 69 4.87 -5.71 -4.87
N THR A 70 4.25 -5.68 -6.04
CA THR A 70 3.00 -6.38 -6.34
C THR A 70 3.26 -7.54 -7.27
N LEU A 71 2.60 -8.66 -7.02
CA LEU A 71 2.55 -9.84 -7.89
C LEU A 71 1.14 -9.92 -8.46
N LEU A 72 0.99 -9.61 -9.74
CA LEU A 72 -0.31 -9.69 -10.42
C LEU A 72 -0.46 -11.05 -11.08
N ALA A 73 -1.64 -11.66 -10.95
CA ALA A 73 -1.95 -12.90 -11.62
C ALA A 73 -2.01 -12.70 -13.14
N GLU A 74 -1.39 -13.61 -13.89
CA GLU A 74 -1.43 -13.62 -15.36
C GLU A 74 -2.26 -14.78 -15.92
N ASP A 75 -2.48 -15.81 -15.10
CA ASP A 75 -3.24 -17.00 -15.47
C ASP A 75 -4.00 -17.62 -14.27
N ASP A 76 -4.77 -18.67 -14.53
CA ASP A 76 -5.57 -19.36 -13.51
C ASP A 76 -4.73 -20.05 -12.42
N ASN A 77 -3.50 -20.49 -12.74
CA ASN A 77 -2.62 -21.13 -11.76
C ASN A 77 -2.10 -20.09 -10.75
N ASP A 78 -1.80 -18.88 -11.24
CA ASP A 78 -1.48 -17.74 -10.38
C ASP A 78 -2.65 -17.43 -9.44
N ILE A 79 -3.88 -17.35 -9.97
CA ILE A 79 -5.09 -17.09 -9.17
C ILE A 79 -5.33 -18.16 -8.11
N GLN A 80 -5.15 -19.44 -8.43
CA GLN A 80 -5.24 -20.52 -7.45
C GLN A 80 -4.18 -20.38 -6.35
N SER A 81 -2.94 -20.06 -6.72
CA SER A 81 -1.84 -19.84 -5.78
C SER A 81 -2.12 -18.68 -4.84
N ILE A 82 -2.60 -17.55 -5.39
CA ILE A 82 -3.01 -16.37 -4.61
C ILE A 82 -4.17 -16.69 -3.68
N ASN A 83 -5.18 -17.44 -4.14
CA ASN A 83 -6.31 -17.83 -3.31
C ASN A 83 -5.89 -18.68 -2.11
N LYS A 84 -4.96 -19.62 -2.30
CA LYS A 84 -4.40 -20.43 -1.21
C LYS A 84 -3.64 -19.56 -0.21
N ALA A 85 -2.78 -18.66 -0.69
CA ALA A 85 -2.04 -17.74 0.17
C ALA A 85 -2.99 -16.80 0.94
N ARG A 86 -4.02 -16.27 0.27
CA ARG A 86 -5.07 -15.42 0.85
C ARG A 86 -5.78 -16.12 2.00
N GLN A 87 -6.20 -17.38 1.81
CA GLN A 87 -6.87 -18.15 2.85
C GLN A 87 -6.00 -18.28 4.11
N ASN A 88 -4.71 -18.56 3.95
CA ASN A 88 -3.78 -18.68 5.08
C ASN A 88 -3.60 -17.35 5.82
N VAL A 89 -3.43 -16.24 5.09
CA VAL A 89 -3.25 -14.91 5.71
C VAL A 89 -4.53 -14.45 6.42
N ILE A 90 -5.69 -14.59 5.79
CA ILE A 90 -6.97 -14.25 6.42
C ILE A 90 -7.18 -15.10 7.67
N LEU A 91 -6.94 -16.41 7.60
CA LEU A 91 -7.08 -17.28 8.77
C LEU A 91 -6.15 -16.86 9.90
N LYS A 92 -4.88 -16.55 9.60
CA LYS A 92 -3.93 -16.06 10.61
C LYS A 92 -4.40 -14.74 11.24
N GLN A 93 -4.83 -13.77 10.43
CA GLN A 93 -5.36 -12.50 10.92
C GLN A 93 -6.60 -12.68 11.81
N GLN A 94 -7.48 -13.61 11.44
CA GLN A 94 -8.65 -13.96 12.25
C GLN A 94 -8.23 -14.56 13.60
N ILE A 95 -7.29 -15.51 13.61
CA ILE A 95 -6.76 -16.13 14.84
C ILE A 95 -6.12 -15.06 15.73
N ASP A 96 -5.19 -14.26 15.19
CA ASP A 96 -4.46 -13.23 15.94
C ASP A 96 -5.41 -12.19 16.57
N ALA A 97 -6.53 -11.89 15.90
CA ALA A 97 -7.55 -10.97 16.41
C ALA A 97 -8.53 -11.61 17.41
N ILE A 98 -8.80 -12.92 17.30
CA ILE A 98 -9.79 -13.64 18.11
C ILE A 98 -9.19 -14.18 19.40
N ASP A 99 -8.05 -14.84 19.31
CA ASP A 99 -7.44 -15.59 20.41
C ASP A 99 -7.26 -14.80 21.71
N PRO A 100 -6.82 -13.51 21.68
CA PRO A 100 -6.67 -12.71 22.90
C PRO A 100 -7.96 -12.50 23.70
N TYR A 101 -9.13 -12.64 23.08
CA TYR A 101 -10.42 -12.33 23.69
C TYR A 101 -11.40 -13.52 23.76
N LYS A 102 -11.07 -14.64 23.10
CA LYS A 102 -11.98 -15.76 22.90
C LYS A 102 -12.53 -16.33 24.21
N GLU A 103 -11.66 -16.60 25.19
CA GLU A 103 -12.08 -17.21 26.46
C GLU A 103 -13.02 -16.30 27.26
N ASP A 104 -12.72 -15.01 27.32
CA ASP A 104 -13.53 -14.06 28.05
C ASP A 104 -14.88 -13.83 27.36
N PHE A 105 -14.91 -13.88 26.04
CA PHE A 105 -16.16 -13.82 25.29
C PHE A 105 -17.02 -15.08 25.49
N ILE A 106 -16.44 -16.28 25.51
CA ILE A 106 -17.16 -17.53 25.85
C ILE A 106 -17.78 -17.43 27.25
N LYS A 107 -17.03 -16.97 28.24
CA LYS A 107 -17.54 -16.76 29.61
C LYS A 107 -18.71 -15.75 29.63
N LEU A 108 -18.63 -14.70 28.81
CA LEU A 108 -19.68 -13.68 28.71
C LEU A 108 -20.95 -14.21 28.04
N LEU A 109 -20.84 -15.11 27.05
CA LEU A 109 -21.99 -15.75 26.39
C LEU A 109 -22.73 -16.72 27.32
N GLY A 110 -22.00 -17.40 28.22
CA GLY A 110 -22.57 -18.31 29.21
C GLY A 110 -23.39 -19.43 28.55
N ASP A 111 -24.64 -19.60 28.99
CA ASP A 111 -25.55 -20.64 28.47
C ASP A 111 -25.93 -20.46 26.99
N ASN A 112 -25.62 -19.30 26.38
CA ASN A 112 -25.88 -19.06 24.96
C ASN A 112 -24.74 -19.53 24.04
N TYR A 113 -23.63 -20.02 24.59
CA TYR A 113 -22.52 -20.55 23.80
C TYR A 113 -22.72 -22.03 23.47
N SER A 114 -22.45 -22.39 22.21
CA SER A 114 -22.32 -23.77 21.73
C SER A 114 -20.99 -24.01 21.02
N GLU A 115 -20.54 -25.27 20.96
CA GLU A 115 -19.34 -25.64 20.19
C GLU A 115 -19.58 -25.62 18.66
N ASP A 116 -20.84 -25.62 18.22
CA ASP A 116 -21.22 -25.61 16.81
C ASP A 116 -21.11 -24.20 16.16
N GLY A 117 -21.17 -23.15 16.98
CA GLY A 117 -20.98 -21.78 16.52
C GLY A 117 -19.53 -21.45 16.16
N LYS A 118 -19.35 -20.38 15.38
CA LYS A 118 -18.04 -20.00 14.82
C LYS A 118 -17.62 -18.62 15.28
N PHE A 119 -16.34 -18.46 15.59
CA PHE A 119 -15.75 -17.14 15.82
C PHE A 119 -15.33 -16.49 14.51
N HIS A 120 -15.54 -15.18 14.41
CA HIS A 120 -15.15 -14.34 13.28
C HIS A 120 -14.82 -12.94 13.79
N TYR A 121 -13.90 -12.24 13.13
CA TYR A 121 -13.52 -10.87 13.45
C TYR A 121 -13.88 -9.95 12.27
N PRO A 122 -15.11 -9.40 12.25
CA PRO A 122 -15.50 -8.43 11.23
C PRO A 122 -15.21 -6.97 11.62
N SER A 123 -15.08 -6.67 12.92
CA SER A 123 -14.74 -5.33 13.49
C SER A 123 -14.43 -5.45 14.99
N CYS A 124 -15.05 -6.42 15.66
CA CYS A 124 -14.71 -6.94 16.97
C CYS A 124 -14.85 -8.47 16.93
N VAL A 125 -14.32 -9.19 17.92
CA VAL A 125 -14.51 -10.64 18.01
C VAL A 125 -16.00 -10.93 18.10
N ALA A 126 -16.51 -11.70 17.14
CA ALA A 126 -17.91 -12.05 16.99
C ALA A 126 -18.10 -13.56 17.05
N TYR A 127 -19.25 -13.98 17.55
CA TYR A 127 -19.71 -15.34 17.61
C TYR A 127 -20.93 -15.48 16.72
N ILE A 128 -20.84 -16.41 15.78
CA ILE A 128 -21.84 -16.64 14.74
C ILE A 128 -22.50 -17.99 15.01
N GLU A 129 -23.78 -17.94 15.29
CA GLU A 129 -24.66 -19.11 15.43
C GLU A 129 -26.07 -18.68 15.03
N GLU A 130 -26.83 -19.59 14.41
CA GLU A 130 -28.19 -19.31 13.96
C GLU A 130 -29.05 -18.70 15.10
N ASN A 131 -29.65 -17.54 14.81
CA ASN A 131 -30.52 -16.79 15.72
C ASN A 131 -29.90 -16.39 17.08
N ILE A 132 -28.57 -16.36 17.21
CA ILE A 132 -27.88 -16.03 18.47
C ILE A 132 -28.27 -14.65 19.02
N LEU A 133 -28.56 -13.67 18.16
CA LEU A 133 -28.98 -12.33 18.59
C LEU A 133 -30.21 -12.39 19.49
N LEU A 134 -31.22 -13.17 19.10
CA LEU A 134 -32.48 -13.28 19.84
C LEU A 134 -32.38 -14.21 21.05
N LYS A 135 -31.42 -15.16 21.06
CA LYS A 135 -31.08 -15.95 22.25
C LYS A 135 -30.50 -15.05 23.35
N VAL A 136 -29.54 -14.20 22.97
CA VAL A 136 -28.82 -13.30 23.90
C VAL A 136 -29.67 -12.09 24.30
N PHE A 137 -30.43 -11.52 23.37
CA PHE A 137 -31.28 -10.35 23.59
C PHE A 137 -32.75 -10.59 23.18
N PRO A 138 -33.51 -11.43 23.92
CA PRO A 138 -34.89 -11.76 23.58
C PRO A 138 -35.84 -10.54 23.54
N GLN A 139 -35.48 -9.44 24.19
CA GLN A 139 -36.26 -8.21 24.13
C GLN A 139 -36.29 -7.57 22.74
N LEU A 140 -35.28 -7.82 21.89
CA LEU A 140 -35.23 -7.30 20.52
C LEU A 140 -36.32 -7.91 19.64
N ASP A 141 -36.71 -9.17 19.89
CA ASP A 141 -37.82 -9.84 19.20
C ASP A 141 -39.12 -9.06 19.34
N LYS A 142 -39.38 -8.46 20.51
CA LYS A 142 -40.56 -7.61 20.73
C LYS A 142 -40.50 -6.30 19.95
N LEU A 143 -39.30 -5.73 19.80
CA LEU A 143 -39.11 -4.51 19.01
C LEU A 143 -39.28 -4.79 17.52
N ALA A 144 -38.78 -5.94 17.04
CA ALA A 144 -38.86 -6.37 15.65
C ALA A 144 -40.28 -6.81 15.23
N LYS A 145 -41.00 -7.56 16.08
CA LYS A 145 -42.35 -8.10 15.80
C LYS A 145 -43.45 -7.06 15.65
N ASN A 146 -43.25 -5.84 16.16
CA ASN A 146 -44.19 -4.75 15.94
C ASN A 146 -44.21 -4.26 14.48
N GLU A 147 -43.32 -4.77 13.62
CA GLU A 147 -43.17 -4.35 12.23
C GLU A 147 -43.12 -5.56 11.27
N LYS A 148 -43.74 -5.43 10.09
CA LYS A 148 -43.90 -6.52 9.11
C LYS A 148 -42.59 -7.08 8.50
N ALA A 149 -41.45 -6.45 8.75
CA ALA A 149 -40.17 -6.75 8.10
C ALA A 149 -38.99 -6.99 9.08
N GLY A 150 -39.26 -7.07 10.39
CA GLY A 150 -38.21 -7.28 11.42
C GLY A 150 -37.29 -6.07 11.66
N LEU A 151 -37.61 -4.91 11.08
CA LEU A 151 -36.84 -3.68 11.27
C LEU A 151 -37.06 -3.10 12.68
N ILE A 152 -36.00 -2.56 13.28
CA ILE A 152 -36.03 -1.91 14.59
C ILE A 152 -35.81 -0.41 14.42
N TYR A 153 -36.59 0.41 15.12
CA TYR A 153 -36.37 1.86 15.17
C TYR A 153 -35.03 2.16 15.85
N LEU A 154 -34.19 2.97 15.21
CA LEU A 154 -32.88 3.35 15.78
C LEU A 154 -33.04 4.06 17.12
N LYS A 155 -34.04 4.94 17.27
CA LYS A 155 -34.33 5.61 18.55
C LYS A 155 -34.65 4.64 19.70
N ASP A 156 -35.21 3.47 19.39
CA ASP A 156 -35.53 2.46 20.40
C ASP A 156 -34.31 1.58 20.68
N LEU A 157 -33.57 1.19 19.64
CA LEU A 157 -32.30 0.48 19.78
C LEU A 157 -31.30 1.27 20.64
N LEU A 158 -31.15 2.57 20.37
CA LEU A 158 -30.22 3.46 21.07
C LEU A 158 -30.60 3.75 22.53
N LYS A 159 -31.74 3.23 23.03
CA LYS A 159 -32.04 3.27 24.47
C LYS A 159 -31.14 2.31 25.24
N GLU A 160 -30.97 1.08 24.72
CA GLU A 160 -30.21 0.00 25.35
C GLU A 160 -28.79 -0.14 24.80
N PHE A 161 -28.53 0.38 23.60
CA PHE A 161 -27.25 0.26 22.92
C PHE A 161 -26.62 1.62 22.62
N GLU A 162 -25.30 1.66 22.61
CA GLU A 162 -24.45 2.76 22.17
C GLU A 162 -23.91 2.44 20.78
N TYR A 163 -24.02 3.36 19.84
CA TYR A 163 -23.41 3.19 18.52
C TYR A 163 -21.91 3.43 18.64
N LEU A 164 -21.09 2.40 18.34
CA LEU A 164 -19.63 2.55 18.34
C LEU A 164 -19.19 3.26 17.05
N SER A 165 -19.38 2.58 15.92
CA SER A 165 -19.28 3.10 14.55
C SER A 165 -19.52 1.94 13.56
N GLN A 166 -19.67 2.24 12.28
CA GLN A 166 -19.72 1.26 11.18
C GLN A 166 -20.73 0.13 11.37
N GLY A 167 -21.94 0.44 11.87
CA GLY A 167 -22.97 -0.57 12.08
C GLY A 167 -22.78 -1.46 13.31
N VAL A 168 -21.85 -1.15 14.22
CA VAL A 168 -21.65 -1.89 15.47
C VAL A 168 -22.26 -1.14 16.64
N PHE A 169 -23.04 -1.84 17.46
CA PHE A 169 -23.75 -1.29 18.61
C PHE A 169 -23.36 -2.03 19.89
N LYS A 170 -22.73 -1.34 20.85
CA LYS A 170 -22.39 -1.88 22.17
C LYS A 170 -23.59 -1.84 23.10
N HIS A 171 -23.88 -2.91 23.82
CA HIS A 171 -24.90 -2.90 24.86
C HIS A 171 -24.44 -2.05 26.05
N LYS A 172 -25.30 -1.16 26.57
CA LYS A 172 -24.90 -0.20 27.62
C LYS A 172 -24.59 -0.82 28.99
N LYS A 173 -24.98 -2.08 29.22
CA LYS A 173 -24.86 -2.76 30.51
C LYS A 173 -23.98 -4.02 30.49
N SER A 174 -23.45 -4.39 29.34
CA SER A 174 -22.54 -5.53 29.21
C SER A 174 -21.50 -5.25 28.13
N ASP A 175 -20.46 -6.08 28.07
CA ASP A 175 -19.43 -6.00 27.05
C ASP A 175 -19.82 -6.67 25.72
N LEU A 176 -21.12 -6.91 25.52
CA LEU A 176 -21.66 -7.46 24.28
C LEU A 176 -21.92 -6.36 23.26
N ALA A 177 -21.75 -6.70 21.98
CA ALA A 177 -22.11 -5.88 20.84
C ALA A 177 -23.06 -6.63 19.91
N ILE A 178 -23.80 -5.88 19.10
CA ILE A 178 -24.67 -6.39 18.02
C ILE A 178 -24.35 -5.62 16.74
N PHE A 179 -24.78 -6.16 15.60
CA PHE A 179 -24.39 -5.65 14.28
C PHE A 179 -25.59 -5.32 13.42
N ALA A 180 -25.45 -4.32 12.57
CA ALA A 180 -26.32 -4.16 11.40
C ALA A 180 -26.21 -5.42 10.51
N HIS A 181 -27.29 -5.74 9.80
CA HIS A 181 -27.35 -6.95 8.96
C HIS A 181 -26.20 -7.02 7.95
N SER A 182 -25.71 -8.22 7.65
CA SER A 182 -24.62 -8.48 6.68
C SER A 182 -24.85 -7.90 5.28
N PHE A 183 -26.09 -7.52 4.94
CA PHE A 183 -26.48 -6.91 3.67
C PHE A 183 -26.05 -5.45 3.53
N PHE A 184 -25.58 -4.83 4.60
CA PHE A 184 -24.91 -3.54 4.55
C PHE A 184 -23.43 -3.66 4.18
N ARG A 185 -22.89 -4.88 4.02
CA ARG A 185 -21.49 -5.12 3.66
C ARG A 185 -21.32 -5.22 2.16
N LYS A 186 -20.12 -4.89 1.69
CA LYS A 186 -19.73 -5.06 0.29
C LYS A 186 -19.94 -6.52 -0.13
N SER A 187 -20.54 -6.72 -1.30
CA SER A 187 -20.91 -8.05 -1.82
C SER A 187 -21.79 -8.87 -0.86
N LEU A 188 -22.52 -8.20 0.05
CA LEU A 188 -23.45 -8.79 1.02
C LEU A 188 -22.81 -9.85 1.93
N SER A 189 -21.52 -9.68 2.21
CA SER A 189 -20.70 -10.73 2.85
C SER A 189 -20.06 -10.28 4.15
N ARG A 190 -20.10 -11.13 5.19
CA ARG A 190 -19.41 -10.94 6.48
C ARG A 190 -17.88 -10.94 6.35
N LEU A 191 -17.34 -11.40 5.22
CA LEU A 191 -15.90 -11.29 4.91
C LEU A 191 -15.47 -9.84 4.63
N ASN A 192 -16.37 -8.99 4.13
CA ASN A 192 -16.06 -7.61 3.75
C ASN A 192 -16.50 -6.61 4.82
N ASN A 193 -16.01 -5.38 4.75
CA ASN A 193 -16.48 -4.30 5.62
C ASN A 193 -17.88 -3.81 5.25
N PHE A 194 -18.49 -3.08 6.18
CA PHE A 194 -19.74 -2.35 5.96
C PHE A 194 -19.54 -1.16 5.04
N HIS A 195 -20.59 -0.79 4.30
CA HIS A 195 -20.76 0.54 3.71
C HIS A 195 -20.98 1.58 4.82
N PHE A 196 -19.93 1.86 5.59
CA PHE A 196 -20.04 2.55 6.88
C PHE A 196 -20.49 4.00 6.73
N ILE A 197 -20.14 4.68 5.64
CA ILE A 197 -20.57 6.05 5.35
C ILE A 197 -22.10 6.14 5.37
N PHE A 198 -22.77 5.16 4.76
CA PHE A 198 -24.24 5.08 4.76
C PHE A 198 -24.81 4.85 6.17
N LEU A 199 -24.22 3.93 6.94
CA LEU A 199 -24.69 3.61 8.29
C LEU A 199 -24.49 4.78 9.25
N ASP A 200 -23.35 5.45 9.20
CA ASP A 200 -23.05 6.64 10.00
C ASP A 200 -24.02 7.78 9.64
N GLU A 201 -24.31 7.99 8.36
CA GLU A 201 -25.29 8.98 7.92
C GLU A 201 -26.71 8.66 8.41
N LEU A 202 -27.14 7.39 8.39
CA LEU A 202 -28.43 6.96 8.97
C LEU A 202 -28.50 7.22 10.48
N ILE A 203 -27.41 6.99 11.21
CA ILE A 203 -27.35 7.24 12.65
C ILE A 203 -27.46 8.73 12.95
N GLU A 204 -26.73 9.58 12.23
CA GLU A 204 -26.84 11.03 12.36
C GLU A 204 -28.26 11.52 12.01
N LEU A 205 -28.83 11.00 10.92
CA LEU A 205 -30.21 11.32 10.52
C LEU A 205 -31.23 10.95 11.60
N SER A 206 -31.01 9.85 12.35
CA SER A 206 -31.92 9.41 13.41
C SER A 206 -32.08 10.39 14.57
N LYS A 207 -31.17 11.38 14.69
CA LYS A 207 -31.25 12.47 15.68
C LYS A 207 -32.27 13.55 15.28
N ASN A 208 -32.65 13.62 14.00
CA ASN A 208 -33.66 14.54 13.53
C ASN A 208 -35.06 14.03 13.92
N LYS A 209 -35.83 14.89 14.61
CA LYS A 209 -37.17 14.55 15.13
C LYS A 209 -38.24 14.42 14.04
N ASP A 210 -37.99 15.01 12.88
CA ASP A 210 -38.94 15.00 11.76
C ASP A 210 -38.87 13.71 10.94
N VAL A 211 -37.93 12.81 11.24
CA VAL A 211 -37.74 11.53 10.56
C VAL A 211 -37.70 10.37 11.55
N ASN A 212 -38.13 9.20 11.10
CA ASN A 212 -38.05 7.95 11.85
C ASN A 212 -37.21 6.95 11.05
N VAL A 213 -36.04 6.63 11.57
CA VAL A 213 -35.11 5.69 10.94
C VAL A 213 -35.23 4.32 11.59
N ARG A 214 -35.27 3.28 10.76
CA ARG A 214 -35.27 1.87 11.15
C ARG A 214 -34.18 1.11 10.41
N ILE A 215 -33.65 0.08 11.06
CA ILE A 215 -32.57 -0.77 10.53
C ILE A 215 -32.84 -2.24 10.85
N LEU A 216 -32.29 -3.12 10.02
CA LEU A 216 -32.23 -4.55 10.25
C LEU A 216 -30.91 -4.92 10.93
N LEU A 217 -30.98 -5.79 11.94
CA LEU A 217 -29.81 -6.34 12.64
C LEU A 217 -29.42 -7.71 12.07
N ASP A 218 -28.19 -8.13 12.32
CA ASP A 218 -27.71 -9.47 11.98
C ASP A 218 -28.19 -10.47 13.06
N ASP A 219 -29.17 -11.31 12.71
CA ASP A 219 -29.81 -12.25 13.65
C ASP A 219 -28.85 -13.35 14.13
N ASP A 220 -27.80 -13.64 13.35
CA ASP A 220 -26.87 -14.74 13.62
C ASP A 220 -25.53 -14.28 14.20
N MET A 221 -25.42 -13.04 14.67
CA MET A 221 -24.13 -12.51 15.13
C MET A 221 -24.22 -11.62 16.38
N VAL A 222 -23.41 -11.95 17.38
CA VAL A 222 -23.15 -11.12 18.57
C VAL A 222 -21.64 -10.94 18.74
N GLY A 223 -21.22 -9.82 19.32
CA GLY A 223 -19.81 -9.42 19.41
C GLY A 223 -19.33 -9.13 20.82
N PHE A 224 -18.02 -9.05 20.98
CA PHE A 224 -17.34 -8.65 22.21
C PHE A 224 -16.79 -7.23 22.07
N ALA A 225 -17.51 -6.25 22.61
CA ALA A 225 -17.23 -4.83 22.43
C ALA A 225 -15.82 -4.37 22.83
N PRO A 226 -15.16 -4.93 23.88
CA PRO A 226 -13.79 -4.53 24.24
C PRO A 226 -12.74 -4.82 23.16
N SER A 227 -13.03 -5.70 22.20
CA SER A 227 -12.14 -6.03 21.08
C SER A 227 -12.40 -5.20 19.81
N TYR A 228 -13.29 -4.20 19.90
CA TYR A 228 -13.68 -3.37 18.76
C TYR A 228 -12.54 -2.47 18.28
N LEU A 229 -12.27 -2.53 16.97
CA LEU A 229 -11.42 -1.60 16.24
C LEU A 229 -12.21 -1.03 15.05
N THR A 230 -12.10 0.28 14.86
CA THR A 230 -12.65 0.93 13.66
C THR A 230 -11.78 0.59 12.46
N SER A 231 -12.39 0.06 11.39
CA SER A 231 -11.69 -0.16 10.12
C SER A 231 -11.80 1.11 9.25
N PHE A 232 -10.85 1.34 8.36
CA PHE A 232 -10.94 2.42 7.39
C PHE A 232 -10.79 1.85 5.98
N GLU A 233 -11.81 2.04 5.14
CA GLU A 233 -11.70 1.82 3.70
C GLU A 233 -11.58 3.17 3.02
N TYR A 234 -10.37 3.48 2.53
CA TYR A 234 -10.10 4.71 1.82
C TYR A 234 -10.54 4.61 0.35
N GLU A 235 -11.86 4.61 0.11
CA GLU A 235 -12.44 4.70 -1.24
C GLU A 235 -13.24 5.98 -1.40
N TYR A 236 -12.74 6.90 -2.23
CA TYR A 236 -13.36 8.21 -2.34
C TYR A 236 -14.53 8.22 -3.33
N TRP A 237 -15.76 8.28 -2.80
CA TRP A 237 -17.00 8.44 -3.56
C TRP A 237 -17.61 9.81 -3.30
N TRP A 238 -17.93 10.56 -4.36
CA TRP A 238 -18.65 11.83 -4.23
C TRP A 238 -20.15 11.59 -4.15
N GLY A 239 -20.83 12.32 -3.27
CA GLY A 239 -22.26 12.54 -3.39
C GLY A 239 -22.56 13.49 -4.57
N PRO A 240 -23.56 13.21 -5.41
CA PRO A 240 -23.78 13.96 -6.63
C PRO A 240 -24.44 15.34 -6.41
N LYS A 241 -23.98 16.37 -7.15
CA LYS A 241 -24.68 17.66 -7.33
C LYS A 241 -25.56 17.64 -8.59
N TYR A 242 -26.75 17.06 -8.50
CA TYR A 242 -27.75 17.04 -9.60
C TYR A 242 -28.75 18.21 -9.49
N ASN A 243 -29.53 18.46 -10.55
CA ASN A 243 -30.70 19.33 -10.50
C ASN A 243 -31.62 18.91 -9.33
N ASP A 244 -31.90 19.82 -8.42
CA ASP A 244 -32.76 19.56 -7.26
C ASP A 244 -34.27 19.62 -7.61
N ASP A 245 -34.60 19.88 -8.88
CA ASP A 245 -35.98 19.97 -9.33
C ASP A 245 -36.58 18.60 -9.70
N ILE A 246 -37.05 17.88 -8.68
CA ILE A 246 -37.78 16.61 -8.85
C ILE A 246 -39.02 16.78 -9.75
N LYS A 247 -39.64 17.97 -9.81
CA LYS A 247 -40.89 18.18 -10.56
C LYS A 247 -40.69 18.05 -12.07
N ASN A 248 -39.45 18.22 -12.55
CA ASN A 248 -39.11 18.11 -13.97
C ASN A 248 -38.66 16.70 -14.38
N ILE A 249 -38.58 15.75 -13.45
CA ILE A 249 -38.27 14.37 -13.79
C ILE A 249 -39.50 13.76 -14.47
N GLU A 250 -39.33 13.17 -15.65
CA GLU A 250 -40.42 12.51 -16.37
C GLU A 250 -40.75 11.14 -15.76
N ALA A 251 -42.04 10.77 -15.77
CA ALA A 251 -42.44 9.42 -15.40
C ALA A 251 -41.95 8.43 -16.46
N GLY A 252 -41.43 7.29 -16.02
CA GLY A 252 -40.90 6.27 -16.92
C GLY A 252 -39.66 5.60 -16.39
N LEU A 253 -39.25 4.55 -17.10
CA LEU A 253 -38.06 3.78 -16.81
C LEU A 253 -36.86 4.35 -17.57
N THR A 254 -35.80 4.68 -16.84
CA THR A 254 -34.48 4.99 -17.37
C THR A 254 -33.52 3.85 -17.03
N GLN A 255 -32.62 3.50 -17.95
CA GLN A 255 -31.65 2.42 -17.76
C GLN A 255 -30.26 2.92 -18.16
N TYR A 256 -29.29 2.67 -17.30
CA TYR A 256 -27.87 2.88 -17.57
C TYR A 256 -27.15 1.54 -17.50
N GLY A 257 -26.29 1.26 -18.47
CA GLY A 257 -25.56 0.00 -18.58
C GLY A 257 -24.07 0.23 -18.33
N SER A 258 -23.44 -0.69 -17.62
CA SER A 258 -22.01 -0.67 -17.39
C SER A 258 -21.24 -0.98 -18.68
N ASP A 259 -20.07 -0.36 -18.86
CA ASP A 259 -19.10 -0.80 -19.87
C ASP A 259 -18.37 -2.09 -19.45
N GLU A 260 -17.45 -2.60 -20.29
CA GLU A 260 -16.73 -3.85 -19.98
C GLU A 260 -15.85 -3.75 -18.72
N PHE A 261 -15.18 -2.61 -18.53
CA PHE A 261 -14.36 -2.37 -17.35
C PHE A 261 -15.23 -2.31 -16.10
N GLU A 262 -16.36 -1.61 -16.15
CA GLU A 262 -17.28 -1.45 -15.02
C GLU A 262 -17.94 -2.76 -14.63
N LYS A 263 -18.33 -3.59 -15.61
CA LYS A 263 -18.82 -4.95 -15.34
C LYS A 263 -17.77 -5.76 -14.61
N LEU A 264 -16.51 -5.70 -15.08
CA LEU A 264 -15.40 -6.36 -14.43
C LEU A 264 -15.16 -5.80 -13.02
N TYR A 265 -15.11 -4.49 -12.83
CA TYR A 265 -14.72 -3.89 -11.55
C TYR A 265 -15.83 -3.96 -10.50
N TYR A 266 -17.07 -3.65 -10.86
CA TYR A 266 -18.19 -3.49 -9.93
C TYR A 266 -19.18 -4.67 -9.90
N SER A 267 -19.09 -5.60 -10.86
CA SER A 267 -20.03 -6.73 -11.01
C SER A 267 -21.50 -6.27 -11.15
N ILE A 268 -21.71 -5.09 -11.72
CA ILE A 268 -23.01 -4.52 -12.03
C ILE A 268 -23.15 -4.52 -13.56
N LEU A 269 -24.20 -5.14 -14.07
CA LEU A 269 -24.52 -5.16 -15.50
C LEU A 269 -25.19 -3.85 -15.93
N ARG A 270 -26.17 -3.40 -15.13
CA ARG A 270 -26.95 -2.19 -15.36
C ARG A 270 -27.65 -1.73 -14.07
N THR A 271 -28.13 -0.50 -14.07
CA THR A 271 -29.05 0.02 -13.05
C THR A 271 -30.28 0.59 -13.71
N GLU A 272 -31.44 0.26 -13.16
CA GLU A 272 -32.75 0.69 -13.65
C GLU A 272 -33.37 1.67 -12.65
N PHE A 273 -33.89 2.80 -13.16
CA PHE A 273 -34.46 3.90 -12.41
C PHE A 273 -35.89 4.15 -12.91
N TYR A 274 -36.88 4.06 -12.04
CA TYR A 274 -38.28 4.15 -12.44
C TYR A 274 -39.01 5.21 -11.62
N TRP A 275 -39.55 6.22 -12.31
CA TRP A 275 -40.45 7.21 -11.72
C TRP A 275 -41.90 6.94 -12.10
N LYS A 276 -42.77 6.89 -11.10
CA LYS A 276 -44.23 6.87 -11.27
C LYS A 276 -44.80 8.16 -10.71
N HIS A 277 -45.76 8.73 -11.43
CA HIS A 277 -46.46 9.93 -10.99
C HIS A 277 -47.89 9.57 -10.64
N ASP A 278 -48.28 9.80 -9.39
CA ASP A 278 -49.69 9.79 -8.99
C ASP A 278 -50.19 11.24 -8.82
N GLU A 279 -51.43 11.47 -8.37
CA GLU A 279 -51.96 12.83 -8.20
C GLU A 279 -51.17 13.66 -7.16
N ASN A 280 -50.71 13.03 -6.08
CA ASN A 280 -50.17 13.69 -4.89
C ASN A 280 -48.67 13.44 -4.63
N ASN A 281 -48.08 12.44 -5.26
CA ASN A 281 -46.74 11.94 -5.01
C ASN A 281 -45.97 11.66 -6.31
N TYR A 282 -44.64 11.72 -6.20
CA TYR A 282 -43.72 11.10 -7.12
C TYR A 282 -43.11 9.87 -6.43
N GLU A 283 -43.27 8.70 -7.02
CA GLU A 283 -42.73 7.45 -6.51
C GLU A 283 -41.50 7.07 -7.33
N PHE A 284 -40.42 6.72 -6.63
CA PHE A 284 -39.15 6.32 -7.21
C PHE A 284 -38.85 4.87 -6.82
N GLU A 285 -38.44 4.08 -7.81
CA GLU A 285 -37.87 2.76 -7.62
C GLU A 285 -36.53 2.68 -8.35
N LEU A 286 -35.55 2.01 -7.73
CA LEU A 286 -34.25 1.74 -8.35
C LEU A 286 -33.84 0.32 -8.05
N GLU A 287 -33.25 -0.35 -9.03
CA GLU A 287 -32.69 -1.70 -8.87
C GLU A 287 -31.38 -1.85 -9.63
N GLU A 288 -30.36 -2.37 -8.94
CA GLU A 288 -29.15 -2.88 -9.59
C GLU A 288 -29.43 -4.23 -10.22
N VAL A 289 -28.87 -4.51 -11.39
CA VAL A 289 -28.91 -5.83 -12.01
C VAL A 289 -27.47 -6.32 -12.14
N LYS A 290 -27.18 -7.48 -11.57
CA LYS A 290 -25.86 -8.11 -11.59
C LYS A 290 -25.81 -9.23 -12.62
N ASN A 291 -24.62 -9.76 -12.88
CA ASN A 291 -24.40 -10.95 -13.72
C ASN A 291 -23.54 -12.02 -13.02
N GLU A 292 -23.17 -11.77 -11.76
CA GLU A 292 -22.38 -12.67 -10.93
C GLU A 292 -23.14 -12.94 -9.62
N PRO A 293 -23.10 -14.19 -9.10
CA PRO A 293 -23.75 -14.54 -7.84
C PRO A 293 -23.10 -13.83 -6.65
N SER A 294 -23.88 -13.59 -5.61
CA SER A 294 -23.38 -13.06 -4.34
C SER A 294 -22.53 -14.13 -3.62
N PRO A 295 -21.26 -13.86 -3.26
CA PRO A 295 -20.33 -14.89 -2.79
C PRO A 295 -20.75 -15.70 -1.54
N GLN A 296 -21.65 -15.16 -0.71
CA GLN A 296 -22.10 -15.80 0.53
C GLN A 296 -23.37 -16.66 0.35
N PHE A 297 -23.99 -16.65 -0.82
CA PHE A 297 -25.21 -17.40 -1.10
C PHE A 297 -24.96 -18.40 -2.22
N GLU A 298 -25.33 -19.67 -2.00
CA GLU A 298 -25.33 -20.66 -3.07
C GLU A 298 -26.29 -20.22 -4.17
N ASP A 299 -25.76 -20.01 -5.37
CA ASP A 299 -26.52 -19.72 -6.60
C ASP A 299 -27.58 -18.61 -6.47
N SER A 300 -27.30 -17.57 -5.67
CA SER A 300 -28.19 -16.42 -5.49
C SER A 300 -27.54 -15.08 -5.85
N TYR A 301 -28.31 -14.23 -6.51
CA TYR A 301 -27.91 -12.92 -7.01
C TYR A 301 -28.60 -11.83 -6.20
N GLY A 302 -27.82 -11.14 -5.36
CA GLY A 302 -28.33 -10.08 -4.50
C GLY A 302 -28.25 -8.71 -5.18
N CYS A 303 -29.40 -8.20 -5.58
CA CYS A 303 -29.58 -6.90 -6.24
C CYS A 303 -30.06 -5.84 -5.24
N ARG A 304 -29.31 -4.74 -5.08
CA ARG A 304 -29.76 -3.63 -4.21
C ARG A 304 -30.94 -2.94 -4.85
N TYR A 305 -31.92 -2.62 -4.02
CA TYR A 305 -33.17 -1.99 -4.41
C TYR A 305 -33.47 -0.80 -3.51
N VAL A 306 -33.94 0.30 -4.10
CA VAL A 306 -34.39 1.50 -3.39
C VAL A 306 -35.83 1.79 -3.78
N HIS A 307 -36.63 2.21 -2.81
CA HIS A 307 -37.98 2.73 -3.02
C HIS A 307 -38.16 4.05 -2.26
N SER A 308 -38.82 5.03 -2.87
CA SER A 308 -39.07 6.33 -2.23
C SER A 308 -40.37 6.96 -2.69
N ILE A 309 -40.97 7.78 -1.82
CA ILE A 309 -42.19 8.53 -2.12
C ILE A 309 -41.97 10.00 -1.75
N TYR A 310 -42.00 10.87 -2.76
CA TYR A 310 -41.89 12.33 -2.62
C TYR A 310 -43.26 12.99 -2.64
N LYS A 311 -43.54 13.85 -1.66
CA LYS A 311 -44.81 14.59 -1.54
C LYS A 311 -44.76 15.87 -2.37
N LYS A 312 -45.55 15.94 -3.45
CA LYS A 312 -45.49 17.06 -4.42
C LYS A 312 -45.71 18.44 -3.79
N ASN A 313 -46.66 18.54 -2.87
CA ASN A 313 -47.05 19.80 -2.25
C ASN A 313 -46.17 20.19 -1.06
N GLU A 314 -45.51 19.22 -0.44
CA GLU A 314 -44.76 19.42 0.80
C GLU A 314 -43.24 19.46 0.58
N GLU A 315 -42.79 19.07 -0.61
CA GLU A 315 -41.41 19.17 -1.09
C GLU A 315 -40.36 18.34 -0.32
N TYR A 316 -40.77 17.18 0.21
CA TYR A 316 -39.88 16.23 0.89
C TYR A 316 -40.20 14.78 0.54
N PHE A 317 -39.26 13.87 0.82
CA PHE A 317 -39.50 12.42 0.75
C PHE A 317 -40.13 11.93 2.04
N ASP A 318 -41.39 11.49 1.99
CA ASP A 318 -42.14 10.98 3.15
C ASP A 318 -41.76 9.53 3.49
N HIS A 319 -41.24 8.81 2.50
CA HIS A 319 -40.86 7.42 2.60
C HIS A 319 -39.59 7.16 1.78
N PHE A 320 -38.63 6.45 2.37
CA PHE A 320 -37.41 5.99 1.72
C PHE A 320 -36.99 4.65 2.36
N ASP A 321 -36.90 3.59 1.57
CA ASP A 321 -36.41 2.30 2.04
C ASP A 321 -35.48 1.62 1.05
N GLY A 322 -34.61 0.78 1.60
CA GLY A 322 -33.71 -0.05 0.83
C GLY A 322 -33.86 -1.52 1.19
N ALA A 323 -33.67 -2.35 0.19
CA ALA A 323 -33.84 -3.80 0.26
C ALA A 323 -32.86 -4.52 -0.63
N ILE A 324 -32.68 -5.81 -0.39
CA ILE A 324 -32.06 -6.74 -1.34
C ILE A 324 -33.17 -7.54 -2.01
N ARG A 325 -33.17 -7.55 -3.34
CA ARG A 325 -33.92 -8.50 -4.17
C ARG A 325 -32.97 -9.64 -4.53
N SER A 326 -33.28 -10.84 -4.03
CA SER A 326 -32.50 -12.04 -4.32
C SER A 326 -33.18 -12.87 -5.41
N TYR A 327 -32.38 -13.35 -6.34
CA TYR A 327 -32.80 -14.20 -7.46
C TYR A 327 -31.96 -15.48 -7.46
N ASP A 328 -32.56 -16.63 -7.74
CA ASP A 328 -31.79 -17.82 -8.14
C ASP A 328 -31.30 -17.68 -9.59
N THR A 329 -30.44 -18.60 -10.04
CA THR A 329 -29.87 -18.57 -11.39
C THR A 329 -30.92 -18.49 -12.51
N GLU A 330 -32.00 -19.28 -12.44
CA GLU A 330 -33.02 -19.29 -13.49
C GLU A 330 -33.78 -17.95 -13.54
N THR A 331 -34.19 -17.47 -12.37
CA THR A 331 -34.92 -16.21 -12.22
C THR A 331 -34.03 -15.01 -12.57
N MET A 332 -32.73 -15.08 -12.29
CA MET A 332 -31.77 -14.05 -12.64
C MET A 332 -31.58 -13.95 -14.16
N LEU A 333 -31.52 -15.08 -14.88
CA LEU A 333 -31.45 -15.08 -16.35
C LEU A 333 -32.68 -14.38 -16.95
N GLU A 334 -33.89 -14.71 -16.47
CA GLU A 334 -35.09 -14.00 -16.88
C GLU A 334 -35.02 -12.49 -16.52
N ARG A 335 -34.48 -12.16 -15.35
CA ARG A 335 -34.35 -10.77 -14.88
C ARG A 335 -33.39 -9.97 -15.73
N ILE A 336 -32.29 -10.56 -16.19
CA ILE A 336 -31.32 -9.95 -17.09
C ILE A 336 -31.99 -9.55 -18.41
N ASP A 337 -32.88 -10.39 -18.95
CA ASP A 337 -33.56 -10.14 -20.22
C ASP A 337 -34.83 -9.28 -20.11
N SER A 338 -35.27 -8.96 -18.89
CA SER A 338 -36.50 -8.21 -18.62
C SER A 338 -36.25 -6.83 -18.00
N LYS A 339 -37.17 -5.89 -18.19
CA LYS A 339 -37.21 -4.63 -17.43
C LYS A 339 -37.88 -4.83 -16.07
N MET A 340 -37.52 -4.06 -15.05
CA MET A 340 -38.18 -4.13 -13.73
C MET A 340 -39.70 -3.93 -13.79
N THR A 341 -40.18 -3.14 -14.75
CA THR A 341 -41.61 -2.85 -14.96
C THR A 341 -42.39 -4.03 -15.54
N GLU A 342 -41.70 -4.99 -16.15
CA GLU A 342 -42.28 -6.14 -16.84
C GLU A 342 -42.09 -7.44 -16.04
N PHE A 343 -41.00 -7.52 -15.28
CA PHE A 343 -40.58 -8.72 -14.57
C PHE A 343 -41.54 -9.15 -13.44
N GLY A 344 -42.16 -8.17 -12.78
CA GLY A 344 -43.06 -8.40 -11.64
C GLY A 344 -42.35 -8.77 -10.34
N ARG A 345 -43.10 -9.29 -9.37
CA ARG A 345 -42.63 -9.60 -8.00
C ARG A 345 -42.23 -11.07 -7.86
N LYS A 346 -41.16 -11.48 -8.54
CA LYS A 346 -40.62 -12.86 -8.50
C LYS A 346 -39.38 -13.02 -7.61
N SER A 347 -38.82 -11.94 -7.07
CA SER A 347 -37.65 -11.97 -6.17
C SER A 347 -38.01 -12.35 -4.74
N GLU A 348 -37.10 -12.98 -4.02
CA GLU A 348 -37.10 -12.90 -2.56
C GLU A 348 -36.72 -11.47 -2.13
N TYR A 349 -37.57 -10.83 -1.32
CA TYR A 349 -37.44 -9.42 -0.95
C TYR A 349 -37.10 -9.27 0.53
N LYS A 350 -35.90 -8.77 0.84
CA LYS A 350 -35.47 -8.48 2.22
C LYS A 350 -35.21 -6.99 2.40
N LYS A 351 -36.13 -6.30 3.09
CA LYS A 351 -35.95 -4.89 3.48
C LYS A 351 -34.91 -4.79 4.61
N ILE A 352 -33.99 -3.83 4.51
CA ILE A 352 -32.87 -3.71 5.46
C ILE A 352 -32.82 -2.36 6.19
N PHE A 353 -33.37 -1.29 5.62
CA PHE A 353 -33.59 -0.03 6.33
C PHE A 353 -34.86 0.65 5.86
N ARG A 354 -35.36 1.60 6.65
CA ARG A 354 -36.48 2.46 6.29
C ARG A 354 -36.41 3.80 7.01
N VAL A 355 -36.61 4.88 6.27
CA VAL A 355 -36.78 6.25 6.76
C VAL A 355 -38.19 6.71 6.40
N ASP A 356 -38.96 7.18 7.38
CA ASP A 356 -40.22 7.89 7.14
C ASP A 356 -40.17 9.30 7.73
N GLY A 357 -41.00 10.20 7.23
CA GLY A 357 -41.12 11.58 7.73
C GLY A 357 -40.50 12.60 6.78
N LYS A 358 -40.13 13.79 7.25
CA LYS A 358 -39.70 14.89 6.37
C LYS A 358 -38.23 14.77 5.97
N LEU A 359 -37.90 13.83 5.09
CA LEU A 359 -36.53 13.67 4.58
C LEU A 359 -36.23 14.70 3.49
N PRO A 360 -35.26 15.61 3.70
CA PRO A 360 -34.87 16.58 2.68
C PRO A 360 -34.23 15.90 1.46
N LEU A 361 -34.38 16.52 0.30
CA LEU A 361 -33.81 16.03 -0.97
C LEU A 361 -32.31 15.77 -0.88
N SER A 362 -31.55 16.69 -0.26
CA SER A 362 -30.09 16.55 -0.09
C SER A 362 -29.71 15.28 0.66
N ASN A 363 -30.43 14.96 1.74
CA ASN A 363 -30.21 13.76 2.53
C ASN A 363 -30.63 12.51 1.76
N TRP A 364 -31.75 12.55 1.04
CA TRP A 364 -32.18 11.44 0.18
C TRP A 364 -31.14 11.11 -0.90
N LYS A 365 -30.58 12.13 -1.57
CA LYS A 365 -29.53 11.97 -2.60
C LYS A 365 -28.26 11.35 -2.01
N SER A 366 -27.81 11.89 -0.87
CA SER A 366 -26.61 11.40 -0.16
C SER A 366 -26.79 9.93 0.27
N LEU A 367 -27.88 9.62 0.97
CA LEU A 367 -28.19 8.26 1.41
C LEU A 367 -28.35 7.27 0.26
N THR A 368 -29.02 7.66 -0.82
CA THR A 368 -29.16 6.80 -2.02
C THR A 368 -27.79 6.49 -2.62
N THR A 369 -26.92 7.49 -2.74
CA THR A 369 -25.57 7.33 -3.28
C THR A 369 -24.71 6.45 -2.37
N ASN A 370 -24.72 6.72 -1.06
CA ASN A 370 -23.93 5.98 -0.08
C ASN A 370 -24.43 4.53 0.08
N TYR A 371 -25.73 4.29 -0.03
CA TYR A 371 -26.28 2.92 -0.05
C TYR A 371 -25.82 2.14 -1.29
N LEU A 372 -25.70 2.83 -2.43
CA LEU A 372 -25.25 2.29 -3.71
C LEU A 372 -23.73 2.42 -3.91
N GLN A 373 -22.96 2.66 -2.85
CA GLN A 373 -21.50 2.70 -2.90
C GLN A 373 -20.96 1.47 -3.66
N GLY A 374 -20.08 1.69 -4.64
CA GLY A 374 -19.69 0.65 -5.60
C GLY A 374 -20.47 0.63 -6.92
N ASN A 375 -21.41 1.55 -7.16
CA ASN A 375 -22.16 1.64 -8.42
C ASN A 375 -21.89 2.97 -9.14
N PRO A 376 -21.09 2.99 -10.23
CA PRO A 376 -20.78 4.22 -10.95
C PRO A 376 -21.97 4.80 -11.74
N LEU A 377 -23.00 3.98 -12.03
CA LEU A 377 -24.15 4.39 -12.84
C LEU A 377 -25.06 5.40 -12.12
N ILE A 378 -24.92 5.51 -10.79
CA ILE A 378 -25.62 6.52 -10.00
C ILE A 378 -25.19 7.94 -10.39
N TYR A 379 -23.92 8.13 -10.77
CA TYR A 379 -23.40 9.43 -11.21
C TYR A 379 -23.99 9.85 -12.55
N GLU A 380 -24.08 8.93 -13.51
CA GLU A 380 -24.69 9.19 -14.81
C GLU A 380 -26.16 9.60 -14.68
N TYR A 381 -26.91 8.88 -13.85
CA TYR A 381 -28.32 9.18 -13.58
C TYR A 381 -28.49 10.60 -13.02
N PHE A 382 -27.59 10.99 -12.13
CA PHE A 382 -27.54 12.32 -11.55
C PHE A 382 -26.79 13.34 -12.43
N GLY A 383 -26.57 13.05 -13.71
CA GLY A 383 -26.02 13.99 -14.69
C GLY A 383 -24.59 14.45 -14.39
N LEU A 384 -23.80 13.62 -13.71
CA LEU A 384 -22.41 13.90 -13.38
C LEU A 384 -21.45 13.04 -14.16
N GLU A 385 -20.23 13.55 -14.29
CA GLU A 385 -19.10 12.72 -14.71
C GLU A 385 -18.87 11.63 -13.66
N LYS A 386 -18.72 10.39 -14.14
CA LYS A 386 -18.26 9.29 -13.31
C LYS A 386 -16.92 9.67 -12.66
N PRO A 387 -16.62 9.18 -11.45
CA PRO A 387 -15.27 9.28 -10.91
C PRO A 387 -14.29 8.76 -11.97
N GLU A 388 -13.40 9.63 -12.44
CA GLU A 388 -12.39 9.21 -13.41
C GLU A 388 -11.52 8.12 -12.78
N ILE A 389 -11.66 6.88 -13.24
CA ILE A 389 -10.61 5.88 -13.13
C ILE A 389 -9.64 6.21 -14.25
N LYS A 390 -8.96 7.36 -14.11
CA LYS A 390 -7.90 7.74 -15.03
C LYS A 390 -6.94 6.57 -15.06
N GLN A 391 -6.78 5.93 -16.22
CA GLN A 391 -5.51 5.30 -16.53
C GLN A 391 -4.50 6.45 -16.46
N VAL A 392 -3.86 6.61 -15.30
CA VAL A 392 -2.83 7.62 -15.08
C VAL A 392 -1.60 7.17 -15.84
N ILE A 393 -1.67 7.21 -17.17
CA ILE A 393 -0.50 7.29 -18.03
C ILE A 393 -0.29 8.80 -18.21
N HIS A 394 0.26 9.43 -17.18
CA HIS A 394 0.93 10.69 -17.44
C HIS A 394 2.21 10.34 -18.17
N ASP A 395 2.27 10.65 -19.46
CA ASP A 395 3.53 10.84 -20.17
C ASP A 395 4.22 12.06 -19.54
N THR A 396 4.73 11.88 -18.32
CA THR A 396 5.62 12.86 -17.71
C THR A 396 6.85 12.92 -18.59
N PHE A 397 7.17 14.10 -19.12
CA PHE A 397 8.41 14.30 -19.85
C PHE A 397 9.57 14.00 -18.90
N ILE A 398 10.29 12.90 -19.16
CA ILE A 398 11.51 12.53 -18.44
C ILE A 398 12.68 13.08 -19.27
N SER A 399 13.55 13.87 -18.63
CA SER A 399 14.74 14.39 -19.31
C SER A 399 15.67 13.24 -19.73
N ILE A 400 16.52 13.47 -20.74
CA ILE A 400 17.51 12.45 -21.13
C ILE A 400 18.46 12.13 -19.97
N LYS A 401 18.83 13.14 -19.17
CA LYS A 401 19.62 12.95 -17.95
C LYS A 401 18.94 11.96 -17.00
N ASP A 402 17.68 12.21 -16.64
CA ASP A 402 16.95 11.36 -15.68
C ASP A 402 16.66 9.96 -16.25
N LYS A 403 16.57 9.83 -17.58
CA LYS A 403 16.40 8.52 -18.23
C LYS A 403 17.67 7.66 -18.18
N LEU A 404 18.83 8.28 -18.30
CA LEU A 404 20.12 7.58 -18.39
C LEU A 404 20.84 7.47 -17.03
N VAL A 405 20.62 8.46 -16.15
CA VAL A 405 21.17 8.59 -14.80
C VAL A 405 20.04 8.96 -13.82
N PRO A 406 19.09 8.03 -13.55
CA PRO A 406 17.88 8.32 -12.77
C PRO A 406 18.13 8.57 -11.28
N TYR A 407 19.37 8.43 -10.84
CA TYR A 407 19.80 8.41 -9.44
C TYR A 407 20.63 9.64 -9.03
N SER A 408 20.66 10.66 -9.87
CA SER A 408 21.43 11.89 -9.63
C SER A 408 21.03 12.55 -8.30
N ILE A 409 22.03 12.86 -7.47
CA ILE A 409 21.87 13.60 -6.21
C ILE A 409 23.00 14.61 -6.08
N ASP A 410 22.63 15.86 -5.79
CA ASP A 410 23.57 16.96 -5.57
C ASP A 410 23.60 17.35 -4.09
N LYS A 411 24.68 18.03 -3.71
CA LYS A 411 24.83 18.62 -2.38
C LYS A 411 23.63 19.49 -2.00
N GLY A 412 23.10 19.27 -0.80
CA GLY A 412 21.96 20.03 -0.27
C GLY A 412 20.60 19.49 -0.72
N MET A 413 20.55 18.39 -1.48
CA MET A 413 19.31 17.65 -1.75
C MET A 413 18.89 16.75 -0.59
N GLY A 414 19.74 16.64 0.43
CA GLY A 414 19.49 15.81 1.60
C GLY A 414 19.73 14.34 1.34
N ILE A 415 19.44 13.53 2.37
CA ILE A 415 19.54 12.07 2.27
C ILE A 415 18.22 11.47 1.82
N ARG A 416 18.30 10.26 1.28
CA ARG A 416 17.19 9.30 1.16
C ARG A 416 17.47 8.16 2.11
N MET A 417 16.45 7.72 2.83
CA MET A 417 16.57 6.65 3.80
C MET A 417 15.45 5.66 3.58
N MET A 418 15.77 4.38 3.60
CA MET A 418 14.77 3.31 3.56
C MET A 418 14.99 2.36 4.71
N VAL A 419 13.93 2.08 5.45
CA VAL A 419 13.88 0.98 6.43
C VAL A 419 13.07 -0.14 5.83
N SER A 420 13.62 -1.36 5.77
CA SER A 420 12.92 -2.52 5.24
C SER A 420 13.06 -3.75 6.11
N TYR A 421 12.08 -4.65 6.01
CA TYR A 421 11.94 -5.84 6.85
C TYR A 421 11.87 -7.08 5.97
N HIS A 422 12.70 -8.07 6.29
CA HIS A 422 12.89 -9.29 5.52
C HIS A 422 12.84 -10.52 6.43
N GLU A 423 12.83 -11.70 5.82
CA GLU A 423 13.03 -12.95 6.55
C GLU A 423 14.30 -12.88 7.40
N LYS A 424 14.24 -13.42 8.62
CA LYS A 424 15.38 -13.40 9.53
C LYS A 424 16.61 -14.01 8.86
N ALA A 425 17.71 -13.26 8.84
CA ALA A 425 18.96 -13.75 8.30
C ALA A 425 19.62 -14.75 9.24
N GLU A 426 20.30 -15.74 8.67
CA GLU A 426 21.19 -16.64 9.39
C GLU A 426 22.45 -15.89 9.83
N SER A 427 22.85 -16.05 11.09
CA SER A 427 24.06 -15.43 11.62
C SER A 427 25.28 -16.30 11.32
N LEU A 428 26.28 -15.73 10.64
CA LEU A 428 27.60 -16.35 10.45
C LEU A 428 28.51 -16.11 11.66
N ASP A 429 29.62 -16.85 11.75
CA ASP A 429 30.64 -16.72 12.80
C ASP A 429 31.62 -15.56 12.52
N TYR A 430 31.05 -14.37 12.31
CA TYR A 430 31.77 -13.11 12.10
C TYR A 430 31.07 -11.99 12.84
N GLN A 431 31.78 -10.95 13.29
CA GLN A 431 31.13 -9.77 13.91
C GLN A 431 30.26 -9.00 12.91
N ARG A 432 30.73 -8.90 11.66
CA ARG A 432 30.00 -8.30 10.54
C ARG A 432 30.54 -8.79 9.20
N TYR A 433 29.67 -8.90 8.20
CA TYR A 433 30.02 -9.39 6.87
C TYR A 433 29.19 -8.76 5.77
N ILE A 434 29.68 -8.85 4.53
CA ILE A 434 28.92 -8.48 3.35
C ILE A 434 27.85 -9.53 3.05
N SER A 435 26.57 -9.13 3.14
CA SER A 435 25.42 -10.04 2.96
C SER A 435 24.71 -9.92 1.62
N ILE A 436 24.76 -8.75 0.98
CA ILE A 436 24.14 -8.51 -0.34
C ILE A 436 25.17 -7.78 -1.20
N THR A 437 25.54 -8.44 -2.30
CA THR A 437 26.51 -7.95 -3.28
C THR A 437 25.82 -7.47 -4.55
N ASP A 438 26.55 -6.74 -5.38
CA ASP A 438 26.14 -6.48 -6.75
C ASP A 438 26.30 -7.74 -7.61
N SER A 439 25.64 -7.79 -8.76
CA SER A 439 25.78 -8.84 -9.75
C SER A 439 26.29 -8.27 -11.07
N LEU A 440 27.44 -8.77 -11.52
CA LEU A 440 27.99 -8.45 -12.84
C LEU A 440 27.70 -9.61 -13.81
N THR A 441 27.06 -9.32 -14.93
CA THR A 441 26.87 -10.29 -16.02
C THR A 441 27.84 -10.01 -17.16
N LEU A 442 28.68 -11.00 -17.50
CA LEU A 442 29.59 -10.95 -18.64
C LEU A 442 29.28 -12.15 -19.56
N GLY A 443 28.65 -11.87 -20.70
CA GLY A 443 28.18 -12.94 -21.60
C GLY A 443 27.05 -13.74 -20.95
N GLU A 444 27.25 -15.05 -20.77
CA GLU A 444 26.28 -15.96 -20.12
C GLU A 444 26.59 -16.19 -18.62
N GLU A 445 27.72 -15.68 -18.12
CA GLU A 445 28.15 -15.86 -16.73
C GLU A 445 27.76 -14.68 -15.85
N SER A 446 27.42 -14.96 -14.59
CA SER A 446 27.09 -13.96 -13.57
C SER A 446 28.04 -14.11 -12.37
N PHE A 447 28.55 -12.99 -11.88
CA PHE A 447 29.52 -12.92 -10.80
C PHE A 447 29.02 -12.00 -9.70
N ASP A 448 29.24 -12.38 -8.44
CA ASP A 448 29.04 -11.47 -7.31
C ASP A 448 30.16 -10.44 -7.29
N ALA A 449 29.80 -9.18 -7.08
CA ALA A 449 30.70 -8.05 -7.22
C ALA A 449 30.52 -7.02 -6.11
N ILE A 450 31.61 -6.31 -5.81
CA ILE A 450 31.63 -5.16 -4.91
C ILE A 450 32.50 -4.05 -5.51
N GLU A 451 32.18 -2.80 -5.18
CA GLU A 451 33.03 -1.67 -5.56
C GLU A 451 34.26 -1.59 -4.64
N ILE A 452 35.40 -1.17 -5.20
CA ILE A 452 36.67 -1.05 -4.48
C ILE A 452 36.60 -0.13 -3.26
N ASP A 453 35.69 0.85 -3.28
CA ASP A 453 35.40 1.75 -2.17
C ASP A 453 34.91 1.02 -0.91
N THR A 454 34.38 -0.20 -1.04
CA THR A 454 34.02 -1.08 0.10
C THR A 454 35.22 -1.33 1.03
N TYR A 455 36.43 -1.44 0.47
CA TYR A 455 37.65 -1.64 1.26
C TYR A 455 38.04 -0.40 2.07
N GLU A 456 37.57 0.80 1.72
CA GLU A 456 37.77 1.99 2.54
C GLU A 456 37.02 1.86 3.87
N ILE A 457 35.82 1.25 3.87
CA ILE A 457 35.07 0.94 5.09
C ILE A 457 35.83 -0.06 5.97
N LYS A 458 36.32 -1.16 5.38
CA LYS A 458 37.13 -2.16 6.10
C LYS A 458 38.35 -1.51 6.75
N LYS A 459 39.05 -0.61 6.06
CA LYS A 459 40.22 0.10 6.60
C LYS A 459 39.86 1.08 7.70
N ALA A 460 38.74 1.77 7.60
CA ALA A 460 38.24 2.64 8.66
C ALA A 460 37.90 1.83 9.93
N LEU A 461 37.23 0.68 9.77
CA LEU A 461 36.95 -0.26 10.86
C LEU A 461 38.23 -0.80 11.52
N ASN A 462 39.24 -1.16 10.72
CA ASN A 462 40.53 -1.64 11.26
C ASN A 462 41.23 -0.60 12.15
N ARG A 463 40.99 0.71 11.94
CA ARG A 463 41.50 1.77 12.82
C ARG A 463 40.76 1.87 14.15
N LEU A 464 39.57 1.28 14.22
CA LEU A 464 38.73 1.17 15.41
C LEU A 464 38.86 -0.21 16.06
N ASP A 465 39.96 -0.93 15.79
CA ASP A 465 40.23 -2.29 16.29
C ASP A 465 39.11 -3.29 15.99
N SER A 466 38.50 -3.17 14.81
CA SER A 466 37.38 -3.98 14.36
C SER A 466 37.51 -4.37 12.88
N ASP A 467 36.80 -5.40 12.41
CA ASP A 467 36.96 -5.88 11.02
C ASP A 467 35.63 -6.03 10.27
N LEU A 468 35.70 -6.06 8.94
CA LEU A 468 34.61 -6.40 8.04
C LEU A 468 35.00 -7.64 7.23
N PHE A 469 34.25 -8.73 7.41
CA PHE A 469 34.47 -9.93 6.59
C PHE A 469 33.93 -9.69 5.17
N ILE A 470 34.84 -9.80 4.20
CA ILE A 470 34.55 -9.71 2.77
C ILE A 470 34.89 -11.07 2.15
N PRO A 471 33.92 -11.79 1.55
CA PRO A 471 34.18 -13.07 0.90
C PRO A 471 35.27 -13.00 -0.18
N GLU A 472 36.11 -14.04 -0.27
CA GLU A 472 37.29 -14.05 -1.16
C GLU A 472 36.95 -14.16 -2.65
N ASN A 473 35.77 -14.68 -2.99
CA ASN A 473 35.34 -14.99 -4.36
C ASN A 473 34.57 -13.85 -5.05
N LEU A 474 34.70 -12.61 -4.54
CA LEU A 474 34.00 -11.44 -5.09
C LEU A 474 34.81 -10.75 -6.17
N THR A 475 34.12 -10.31 -7.22
CA THR A 475 34.69 -9.48 -8.28
C THR A 475 34.81 -8.04 -7.81
N LEU A 476 35.99 -7.44 -7.95
CA LEU A 476 36.24 -6.07 -7.52
C LEU A 476 36.05 -5.09 -8.67
N LEU A 477 35.09 -4.18 -8.55
CA LEU A 477 34.76 -3.17 -9.55
C LEU A 477 35.38 -1.82 -9.21
N ALA A 478 35.87 -1.13 -10.23
CA ALA A 478 36.29 0.27 -10.17
C ALA A 478 35.56 1.08 -11.26
N PRO A 479 34.34 1.59 -10.95
CA PRO A 479 33.67 2.54 -11.81
C PRO A 479 34.35 3.92 -11.72
N GLU A 480 34.67 4.53 -12.86
CA GLU A 480 35.30 5.86 -12.92
C GLU A 480 34.27 7.02 -12.83
N ASP A 481 33.48 7.03 -11.76
CA ASP A 481 32.54 8.11 -11.41
C ASP A 481 32.57 8.42 -9.91
N LEU A 482 31.75 9.38 -9.48
CA LEU A 482 31.64 9.78 -8.07
C LEU A 482 30.46 9.11 -7.34
N TYR A 483 29.91 8.04 -7.90
CA TYR A 483 28.86 7.26 -7.26
C TYR A 483 29.47 6.03 -6.60
N CYS A 484 29.10 5.76 -5.34
CA CYS A 484 29.64 4.61 -4.60
C CYS A 484 28.48 3.75 -4.10
N ASN A 485 28.41 2.49 -4.55
CA ASN A 485 27.54 1.48 -3.97
C ASN A 485 28.35 0.63 -2.97
N ILE A 486 28.14 0.90 -1.68
CA ILE A 486 28.65 0.04 -0.62
C ILE A 486 27.62 -1.09 -0.40
N PRO A 487 28.05 -2.35 -0.48
CA PRO A 487 27.16 -3.50 -0.29
C PRO A 487 26.54 -3.53 1.12
N CYS A 488 25.52 -4.37 1.30
CA CYS A 488 24.87 -4.51 2.60
C CYS A 488 25.83 -5.13 3.63
N ILE A 489 26.02 -4.43 4.75
CA ILE A 489 26.82 -4.89 5.89
C ILE A 489 25.88 -5.43 6.97
N PHE A 490 25.90 -6.74 7.16
CA PHE A 490 25.12 -7.41 8.20
C PHE A 490 25.92 -7.47 9.50
N HIS A 491 25.26 -7.16 10.62
CA HIS A 491 25.82 -7.18 11.98
C HIS A 491 25.19 -8.36 12.74
N THR A 492 26.03 -9.28 13.19
CA THR A 492 25.59 -10.51 13.86
C THR A 492 25.13 -10.24 15.28
N GLU A 493 24.38 -11.18 15.86
CA GLU A 493 23.69 -10.98 17.15
C GLU A 493 24.66 -10.71 18.32
N GLU A 494 25.88 -11.25 18.28
CA GLU A 494 26.89 -11.00 19.31
C GLU A 494 27.41 -9.56 19.26
N ASN A 495 27.14 -8.78 20.31
CA ASN A 495 27.50 -7.36 20.42
C ASN A 495 27.01 -6.52 19.22
N SER A 496 25.86 -6.88 18.63
CA SER A 496 25.27 -6.22 17.44
C SER A 496 25.21 -4.70 17.57
N GLU A 497 24.80 -4.18 18.73
CA GLU A 497 24.71 -2.75 19.01
C GLU A 497 26.07 -2.05 18.93
N GLU A 498 27.10 -2.61 19.56
CA GLU A 498 28.47 -2.09 19.51
C GLU A 498 29.04 -2.18 18.10
N ASN A 499 28.84 -3.31 17.43
CA ASN A 499 29.28 -3.53 16.06
C ASN A 499 28.67 -2.53 15.09
N LEU A 500 27.38 -2.22 15.24
CA LEU A 500 26.67 -1.22 14.44
C LEU A 500 27.21 0.18 14.70
N ASN A 501 27.45 0.55 15.97
CA ASN A 501 28.03 1.83 16.35
C ASN A 501 29.45 2.02 15.77
N LEU A 502 30.28 0.97 15.76
CA LEU A 502 31.62 1.00 15.15
C LEU A 502 31.55 1.20 13.64
N THR A 503 30.61 0.56 12.95
CA THR A 503 30.36 0.77 11.52
C THR A 503 29.94 2.22 11.23
N ILE A 504 29.04 2.79 12.04
CA ILE A 504 28.62 4.20 11.93
C ILE A 504 29.83 5.14 12.13
N GLU A 505 30.67 4.89 13.13
CA GLU A 505 31.86 5.71 13.36
C GLU A 505 32.87 5.59 12.21
N ALA A 506 33.04 4.40 11.61
CA ALA A 506 33.86 4.21 10.42
C ALA A 506 33.35 5.04 9.22
N PHE A 507 32.04 5.02 8.95
CA PHE A 507 31.43 5.89 7.94
C PHE A 507 31.63 7.37 8.26
N LYS A 508 31.49 7.76 9.54
CA LYS A 508 31.67 9.15 9.97
C LYS A 508 33.09 9.63 9.73
N MET A 509 34.13 8.83 10.03
CA MET A 509 35.53 9.16 9.73
C MET A 509 35.74 9.41 8.23
N ILE A 510 35.13 8.58 7.37
CA ILE A 510 35.23 8.68 5.92
C ILE A 510 34.52 9.94 5.40
N PHE A 511 33.25 10.12 5.78
CA PHE A 511 32.46 11.26 5.32
C PHE A 511 33.03 12.59 5.83
N GLU A 512 33.56 12.62 7.06
CA GLU A 512 34.28 13.78 7.59
C GLU A 512 35.48 14.15 6.71
N SER A 513 36.35 13.18 6.44
CA SER A 513 37.57 13.40 5.64
C SER A 513 37.25 13.82 4.21
N LEU A 514 36.28 13.17 3.56
CA LEU A 514 35.84 13.53 2.21
C LEU A 514 35.21 14.93 2.17
N ASN A 515 34.33 15.25 3.13
CA ASN A 515 33.67 16.55 3.21
C ASN A 515 34.68 17.69 3.48
N GLN A 516 35.68 17.47 4.34
CA GLN A 516 36.76 18.44 4.59
C GLN A 516 37.62 18.70 3.34
N ARG A 517 37.76 17.70 2.46
CA ARG A 517 38.46 17.82 1.18
C ARG A 517 37.59 18.43 0.06
N GLY A 518 36.30 18.67 0.32
CA GLY A 518 35.37 19.15 -0.70
C GLY A 518 35.09 18.11 -1.79
N ASP A 519 35.12 16.82 -1.45
CA ASP A 519 34.77 15.74 -2.36
C ASP A 519 33.26 15.78 -2.67
N GLU A 520 32.89 15.36 -3.89
CA GLU A 520 31.52 15.41 -4.42
C GLU A 520 30.90 14.01 -4.58
N LYS A 521 31.47 13.01 -3.91
CA LYS A 521 30.94 11.64 -3.90
C LYS A 521 29.53 11.54 -3.34
N VAL A 522 28.80 10.60 -3.92
CA VAL A 522 27.47 10.19 -3.51
C VAL A 522 27.55 8.72 -3.10
N PHE A 523 27.15 8.42 -1.87
CA PHE A 523 27.18 7.05 -1.36
C PHE A 523 25.77 6.48 -1.25
N SER A 524 25.62 5.23 -1.66
CA SER A 524 24.55 4.35 -1.23
C SER A 524 25.13 3.24 -0.36
N PHE A 525 24.61 3.03 0.84
CA PHE A 525 25.05 1.96 1.73
C PHE A 525 23.89 1.38 2.53
N THR A 526 24.02 0.13 2.96
CA THR A 526 22.99 -0.54 3.75
C THR A 526 23.58 -1.20 4.99
N LEU A 527 22.95 -0.97 6.14
CA LEU A 527 23.26 -1.63 7.41
C LEU A 527 22.12 -2.57 7.76
N ALA A 528 22.44 -3.80 8.14
CA ALA A 528 21.45 -4.81 8.48
C ALA A 528 21.76 -5.52 9.80
N TRP A 529 20.72 -5.96 10.50
CA TRP A 529 20.78 -6.81 11.70
C TRP A 529 19.42 -7.46 11.93
N ASN A 530 19.34 -8.44 12.85
CA ASN A 530 18.07 -9.06 13.22
C ASN A 530 17.40 -8.32 14.39
N ILE A 531 16.09 -8.06 14.27
CA ILE A 531 15.21 -7.67 15.36
C ILE A 531 14.12 -8.74 15.48
N GLU A 532 13.97 -9.35 16.65
CA GLU A 532 13.00 -10.43 16.89
C GLU A 532 13.12 -11.56 15.85
N ASP A 533 12.11 -11.72 14.99
CA ASP A 533 11.96 -12.74 13.96
C ASP A 533 12.24 -12.22 12.53
N LYS A 534 12.85 -11.03 12.39
CA LYS A 534 13.08 -10.37 11.09
C LYS A 534 14.48 -9.80 10.96
N GLU A 535 14.97 -9.75 9.73
CA GLU A 535 16.09 -8.89 9.38
C GLU A 535 15.56 -7.48 9.11
N VAL A 536 16.17 -6.49 9.74
CA VAL A 536 15.95 -5.06 9.48
C VAL A 536 17.12 -4.52 8.68
N ARG A 537 16.82 -3.76 7.63
CA ARG A 537 17.81 -3.08 6.79
C ARG A 537 17.54 -1.59 6.80
N ILE A 538 18.55 -0.78 7.12
CA ILE A 538 18.55 0.66 6.85
C ILE A 538 19.43 0.88 5.63
N SER A 539 18.84 1.33 4.55
CA SER A 539 19.56 1.75 3.35
C SER A 539 19.54 3.28 3.22
N ILE A 540 20.70 3.88 2.97
CA ILE A 540 20.88 5.33 2.96
C ILE A 540 21.59 5.74 1.67
N LEU A 541 21.06 6.77 1.03
CA LEU A 541 21.64 7.38 -0.17
C LEU A 541 21.78 8.88 0.03
N GLY A 542 22.94 9.46 -0.27
CA GLY A 542 23.11 10.91 -0.22
C GLY A 542 24.48 11.39 -0.70
N HIS A 543 24.57 12.70 -0.93
CA HIS A 543 25.85 13.37 -1.15
C HIS A 543 26.67 13.36 0.14
N VAL A 544 28.01 13.24 0.04
CA VAL A 544 28.90 13.08 1.20
C VAL A 544 28.75 14.19 2.25
N SER A 545 28.53 15.44 1.82
CA SER A 545 28.24 16.54 2.75
C SER A 545 26.94 16.34 3.54
N ASP A 546 25.87 15.87 2.90
CA ASP A 546 24.57 15.67 3.55
C ASP A 546 24.61 14.44 4.47
N LEU A 547 25.33 13.39 4.06
CA LEU A 547 25.60 12.21 4.87
C LEU A 547 26.42 12.53 6.12
N TYR A 548 27.43 13.40 6.00
CA TYR A 548 28.24 13.85 7.14
C TYR A 548 27.39 14.62 8.16
N GLU A 549 26.50 15.52 7.70
CA GLU A 549 25.61 16.26 8.61
C GLU A 549 24.61 15.33 9.31
N TRP A 550 24.06 14.34 8.59
CA TRP A 550 23.19 13.33 9.18
C TRP A 550 23.92 12.44 10.21
N ILE A 551 25.12 11.94 9.90
CA ILE A 551 25.80 10.97 10.77
C ILE A 551 26.37 11.63 12.04
N LYS A 552 26.63 12.94 12.03
CA LYS A 552 27.06 13.70 13.22
C LYS A 552 26.06 13.64 14.37
N ILE A 553 24.77 13.66 14.04
CA ILE A 553 23.67 13.63 15.02
C ILE A 553 23.19 12.19 15.28
N ASN A 554 23.42 11.26 14.36
CA ASN A 554 22.99 9.86 14.44
C ASN A 554 24.14 8.91 14.77
N LYS A 555 24.66 9.01 15.99
CA LYS A 555 25.80 8.19 16.45
C LYS A 555 25.42 6.78 16.89
N HIS A 556 24.14 6.56 17.13
CA HIS A 556 23.64 5.32 17.71
C HIS A 556 22.29 4.98 17.09
N ILE A 557 22.15 3.73 16.65
CA ILE A 557 20.92 3.18 16.08
C ILE A 557 20.41 2.10 17.04
N PRO A 558 19.21 2.24 17.62
CA PRO A 558 18.69 1.24 18.53
C PRO A 558 18.39 -0.08 17.82
N ILE A 559 18.71 -1.20 18.47
CA ILE A 559 18.45 -2.55 17.96
C ILE A 559 17.14 -3.16 18.52
N GLU A 560 16.53 -2.52 19.52
CA GLU A 560 15.24 -2.93 20.08
C GLU A 560 14.10 -2.23 19.32
N ARG A 561 13.09 -2.99 18.88
CA ARG A 561 12.02 -2.51 17.99
C ARG A 561 11.37 -1.20 18.43
N GLU A 562 10.91 -1.10 19.68
CA GLU A 562 10.21 0.11 20.16
C GLU A 562 11.11 1.35 20.22
N LYS A 563 12.40 1.17 20.53
CA LYS A 563 13.37 2.28 20.49
C LYS A 563 13.74 2.63 19.05
N PHE A 564 13.90 1.62 18.20
CA PHE A 564 14.20 1.79 16.78
C PHE A 564 13.10 2.57 16.06
N LYS A 565 11.84 2.22 16.32
CA LYS A 565 10.66 2.92 15.79
C LYS A 565 10.65 4.41 16.16
N LYS A 566 10.95 4.75 17.41
CA LYS A 566 11.08 6.14 17.86
C LYS A 566 12.25 6.86 17.18
N TRP A 567 13.40 6.19 17.08
CA TRP A 567 14.56 6.70 16.35
C TRP A 567 14.21 6.98 14.88
N PHE A 568 13.43 6.10 14.23
CA PHE A 568 13.02 6.28 12.84
C PHE A 568 12.08 7.47 12.65
N GLU A 569 11.17 7.74 13.60
CA GLU A 569 10.37 8.97 13.61
C GLU A 569 11.25 10.24 13.75
N GLU A 570 12.33 10.17 14.52
CA GLU A 570 13.30 11.26 14.62
C GLU A 570 14.05 11.47 13.30
N GLN A 571 14.35 10.40 12.56
CA GLN A 571 14.95 10.49 11.23
C GLN A 571 14.02 11.19 10.24
N ALA A 572 12.74 10.81 10.20
CA ALA A 572 11.77 11.47 9.34
C ALA A 572 11.62 12.95 9.68
N LYS A 573 11.58 13.31 10.97
CA LYS A 573 11.57 14.72 11.40
C LYS A 573 12.81 15.47 10.92
N PHE A 574 14.00 14.88 11.04
CA PHE A 574 15.25 15.48 10.54
C PHE A 574 15.21 15.67 9.02
N ILE A 575 14.87 14.63 8.26
CA ILE A 575 14.80 14.68 6.79
C ILE A 575 13.80 15.76 6.33
N ASN A 576 12.67 15.91 7.03
CA ASN A 576 11.66 16.93 6.73
C ASN A 576 12.08 18.37 7.12
N THR A 577 13.22 18.57 7.79
CA THR A 577 13.80 19.92 7.94
C THR A 577 14.49 20.42 6.68
N LEU A 578 14.78 19.52 5.74
CA LEU A 578 15.45 19.83 4.48
C LEU A 578 14.44 20.31 3.43
N PRO A 579 14.88 21.05 2.40
CA PRO A 579 13.99 21.48 1.33
C PRO A 579 13.30 20.31 0.66
N GLU A 580 12.00 20.43 0.42
CA GLU A 580 11.17 19.39 -0.18
C GLU A 580 11.72 18.94 -1.55
N LYS A 581 11.87 17.63 -1.72
CA LYS A 581 12.42 17.01 -2.93
C LYS A 581 11.67 15.71 -3.22
N ARG A 582 10.53 15.85 -3.91
CA ARG A 582 9.67 14.71 -4.24
C ARG A 582 10.19 13.89 -5.43
N ASN A 583 10.18 12.56 -5.29
CA ASN A 583 10.52 11.56 -6.28
C ASN A 583 11.79 11.92 -7.07
N ASN A 584 12.80 12.39 -6.35
CA ASN A 584 14.05 12.85 -6.92
C ASN A 584 15.21 12.44 -6.00
N PRO A 585 15.96 11.36 -6.30
CA PRO A 585 15.89 10.56 -7.52
C PRO A 585 14.62 9.71 -7.65
N ASN A 586 14.33 9.22 -8.85
CA ASN A 586 13.13 8.42 -9.09
C ASN A 586 13.15 7.14 -8.25
N LEU A 587 12.15 7.00 -7.37
CA LEU A 587 12.03 5.94 -6.39
C LEU A 587 12.08 4.53 -7.03
N SER A 588 11.39 4.34 -8.17
CA SER A 588 11.33 3.04 -8.84
C SER A 588 12.65 2.59 -9.45
N GLU A 589 13.57 3.53 -9.67
CA GLU A 589 14.87 3.26 -10.27
C GLU A 589 15.94 2.92 -9.21
N ILE A 590 15.79 3.47 -8.00
CA ILE A 590 16.76 3.31 -6.91
C ILE A 590 16.37 2.23 -5.89
N VAL A 591 15.08 2.01 -5.62
CA VAL A 591 14.63 1.01 -4.64
C VAL A 591 14.69 -0.39 -5.25
N LYS A 592 15.37 -1.31 -4.58
CA LYS A 592 15.43 -2.73 -4.96
C LYS A 592 14.59 -3.60 -4.03
N PHE A 593 14.17 -4.76 -4.53
CA PHE A 593 13.23 -5.65 -3.83
C PHE A 593 13.85 -6.41 -2.65
N ASP A 594 15.17 -6.44 -2.58
CA ASP A 594 15.96 -6.84 -1.42
C ASP A 594 16.16 -5.68 -0.43
N GLY A 595 15.43 -4.57 -0.55
CA GLY A 595 15.46 -3.52 0.46
C GLY A 595 16.75 -2.71 0.50
N VAL A 596 17.52 -2.66 -0.61
CA VAL A 596 18.61 -1.69 -0.76
C VAL A 596 18.22 -0.53 -1.69
N LEU A 597 18.78 0.64 -1.42
CA LEU A 597 18.91 1.73 -2.38
C LEU A 597 20.15 1.46 -3.23
N TYR A 598 20.02 1.46 -4.55
CA TYR A 598 21.11 1.06 -5.43
C TYR A 598 21.17 1.94 -6.69
N LEU A 599 22.38 2.41 -6.98
CA LEU A 599 22.69 3.32 -8.08
C LEU A 599 23.01 2.50 -9.32
N LYS A 600 21.94 2.05 -10.02
CA LYS A 600 22.08 1.17 -11.19
C LYS A 600 22.61 1.92 -12.40
N ARG A 601 23.89 1.76 -12.69
CA ARG A 601 24.54 2.32 -13.88
C ARG A 601 23.98 1.71 -15.17
N ARG A 602 23.68 2.57 -16.15
CA ARG A 602 23.18 2.17 -17.47
C ARG A 602 24.32 2.11 -18.47
N LEU A 603 24.50 0.96 -19.13
CA LEU A 603 25.55 0.78 -20.12
C LEU A 603 25.30 1.64 -21.37
N VAL A 604 26.35 2.31 -21.84
CA VAL A 604 26.30 3.15 -23.06
C VAL A 604 25.87 2.34 -24.27
N ASN A 605 26.38 1.11 -24.38
CA ASN A 605 26.11 0.19 -25.50
C ASN A 605 24.63 -0.23 -25.60
N SER A 606 23.84 -0.06 -24.54
CA SER A 606 22.39 -0.32 -24.59
C SER A 606 21.63 0.77 -25.35
N ASP A 607 22.22 1.96 -25.51
CA ASP A 607 21.58 3.14 -26.09
C ASP A 607 22.20 3.60 -27.41
N VAL A 608 23.52 3.42 -27.57
CA VAL A 608 24.30 3.87 -28.74
C VAL A 608 25.34 2.82 -29.13
N ASP A 609 25.66 2.77 -30.43
CA ASP A 609 26.74 1.91 -30.90
C ASP A 609 28.09 2.59 -30.61
N ILE A 610 28.97 1.91 -29.87
CA ILE A 610 30.30 2.42 -29.54
C ILE A 610 31.38 1.62 -30.26
N LYS A 611 32.40 2.32 -30.77
CA LYS A 611 33.59 1.72 -31.37
C LYS A 611 34.83 2.14 -30.58
N TYR A 612 35.62 1.16 -30.17
CA TYR A 612 36.84 1.37 -29.43
C TYR A 612 38.05 1.35 -30.35
N LYS A 613 38.98 2.29 -30.13
CA LYS A 613 40.26 2.38 -30.84
C LYS A 613 41.38 2.60 -29.82
N PRO A 614 42.20 1.58 -29.54
CA PRO A 614 43.40 1.74 -28.72
C PRO A 614 44.35 2.75 -29.38
N THR A 615 44.95 3.63 -28.57
CA THR A 615 45.99 4.57 -29.00
C THR A 615 47.15 4.57 -28.00
N PRO A 616 48.34 5.06 -28.38
CA PRO A 616 49.47 5.18 -27.46
C PRO A 616 49.17 6.05 -26.22
N GLU A 617 48.21 6.97 -26.34
CA GLU A 617 47.77 7.89 -25.28
C GLU A 617 46.66 7.30 -24.38
N GLY A 618 46.10 6.14 -24.74
CA GLY A 618 44.96 5.53 -24.05
C GLY A 618 43.88 4.98 -24.99
N LEU A 619 42.69 4.72 -24.46
CA LEU A 619 41.54 4.22 -25.23
C LEU A 619 40.75 5.40 -25.82
N LYS A 620 40.65 5.49 -27.15
CA LYS A 620 39.70 6.39 -27.82
C LYS A 620 38.42 5.62 -28.13
N TYR A 621 37.27 6.27 -28.05
CA TYR A 621 36.00 5.71 -28.47
C TYR A 621 35.27 6.65 -29.41
N GLU A 622 34.44 6.10 -30.28
CA GLU A 622 33.53 6.81 -31.18
C GLU A 622 32.10 6.32 -30.90
N MET A 623 31.20 7.23 -30.57
CA MET A 623 29.77 6.94 -30.35
C MET A 623 28.98 7.29 -31.61
N LEU A 624 28.22 6.32 -32.12
CA LEU A 624 27.34 6.48 -33.27
C LEU A 624 25.91 6.63 -32.78
N LEU A 625 25.42 7.86 -32.81
CA LEU A 625 24.05 8.20 -32.46
C LEU A 625 23.11 7.85 -33.62
N LYS A 626 21.93 7.30 -33.29
CA LYS A 626 20.86 6.98 -34.24
C LYS A 626 20.07 8.25 -34.62
N GLU A 627 19.44 8.21 -35.79
CA GLU A 627 18.55 9.29 -36.24
C GLU A 627 17.44 9.54 -35.20
N GLY A 628 17.23 10.80 -34.81
CA GLY A 628 16.26 11.19 -33.78
C GLY A 628 16.82 11.36 -32.35
N GLN A 629 18.10 11.07 -32.08
CA GLN A 629 18.73 11.24 -30.75
C GLN A 629 19.31 12.65 -30.49
N ASN A 630 18.64 13.71 -30.98
CA ASN A 630 19.14 15.09 -30.87
C ASN A 630 19.27 15.57 -29.42
N ASP A 631 18.35 15.18 -28.54
CA ASP A 631 18.37 15.58 -27.13
C ASP A 631 19.54 14.95 -26.39
N MET A 632 19.87 13.68 -26.69
CA MET A 632 21.05 13.01 -26.14
C MET A 632 22.34 13.69 -26.61
N LEU A 633 22.43 14.06 -27.89
CA LEU A 633 23.57 14.82 -28.39
C LEU A 633 23.73 16.17 -27.68
N ALA A 634 22.61 16.85 -27.39
CA ALA A 634 22.61 18.10 -26.66
C ALA A 634 23.10 17.92 -25.22
N SER A 635 22.57 16.93 -24.48
CA SER A 635 23.00 16.65 -23.10
C SER A 635 24.49 16.25 -23.02
N ILE A 636 25.00 15.48 -23.98
CA ILE A 636 26.44 15.15 -24.05
C ILE A 636 27.29 16.41 -24.30
N LYS A 637 26.89 17.26 -25.26
CA LYS A 637 27.62 18.50 -25.58
C LYS A 637 27.61 19.51 -24.44
N ASN A 638 26.52 19.54 -23.67
CA ASN A 638 26.37 20.40 -22.50
C ASN A 638 27.12 19.85 -21.27
N GLY A 639 27.61 18.61 -21.32
CA GLY A 639 28.26 17.94 -20.19
C GLY A 639 27.28 17.51 -19.09
N GLU A 640 25.98 17.43 -19.38
CA GLU A 640 24.96 16.95 -18.44
C GLU A 640 25.07 15.45 -18.19
N ILE A 641 25.55 14.71 -19.20
CA ILE A 641 25.87 13.30 -19.15
C ILE A 641 27.16 13.04 -19.93
N VAL A 642 27.96 12.10 -19.46
CA VAL A 642 29.18 11.63 -20.13
C VAL A 642 29.31 10.11 -19.99
N PRO A 643 29.96 9.44 -20.94
CA PRO A 643 30.30 8.05 -20.78
C PRO A 643 31.57 7.91 -19.91
N ALA A 644 31.49 7.11 -18.85
CA ALA A 644 32.61 6.76 -17.97
C ALA A 644 32.93 5.26 -18.05
N THR A 645 34.18 4.88 -17.82
CA THR A 645 34.62 3.48 -17.89
C THR A 645 34.41 2.76 -16.56
N SER A 646 34.18 1.45 -16.61
CA SER A 646 34.32 0.56 -15.45
C SER A 646 35.29 -0.58 -15.76
N SER A 647 36.01 -1.02 -14.74
CA SER A 647 36.99 -2.10 -14.84
C SER A 647 36.87 -3.08 -13.67
N ILE A 648 37.18 -4.35 -13.94
CA ILE A 648 37.49 -5.36 -12.92
C ILE A 648 38.94 -5.19 -12.51
N ILE A 649 39.18 -5.05 -11.21
CA ILE A 649 40.52 -4.92 -10.65
C ILE A 649 41.07 -6.30 -10.31
N GLU A 650 42.22 -6.66 -10.88
CA GLU A 650 42.90 -7.93 -10.62
C GLU A 650 44.13 -7.76 -9.72
N GLU A 651 44.83 -6.62 -9.85
CA GLU A 651 45.98 -6.30 -9.02
C GLU A 651 46.06 -4.78 -8.78
N VAL A 652 46.11 -4.38 -7.51
CA VAL A 652 46.19 -2.98 -7.09
C VAL A 652 47.19 -2.83 -5.95
N LEU A 653 48.09 -1.85 -6.05
CA LEU A 653 49.09 -1.56 -5.03
C LEU A 653 48.83 -0.23 -4.33
N CYS A 654 49.17 -0.17 -3.05
CA CYS A 654 49.28 1.09 -2.33
C CYS A 654 50.59 1.80 -2.72
N ASP A 655 50.52 3.06 -3.12
CA ASP A 655 51.71 3.84 -3.47
C ASP A 655 52.65 4.08 -2.27
N LYS A 656 52.13 4.08 -1.05
CA LYS A 656 52.89 4.30 0.19
C LYS A 656 53.49 3.03 0.76
N SER A 657 52.70 1.98 0.98
CA SER A 657 53.19 0.71 1.56
C SER A 657 53.83 -0.23 0.54
N LYS A 658 53.53 -0.06 -0.76
CA LYS A 658 53.92 -0.96 -1.86
C LYS A 658 53.33 -2.38 -1.78
N LEU A 659 52.45 -2.65 -0.82
CA LEU A 659 51.71 -3.90 -0.68
C LEU A 659 50.44 -3.88 -1.54
N ASN A 660 49.79 -5.05 -1.66
CA ASN A 660 48.42 -5.13 -2.16
C ASN A 660 47.56 -4.10 -1.42
N TYR A 661 46.88 -3.23 -2.16
CA TYR A 661 46.09 -2.15 -1.58
C TYR A 661 44.99 -2.66 -0.65
N LEU A 662 44.42 -3.83 -0.96
CA LEU A 662 43.33 -4.44 -0.19
C LEU A 662 43.77 -4.84 1.23
N GLU A 663 45.06 -5.16 1.40
CA GLU A 663 45.67 -5.54 2.68
C GLU A 663 46.43 -4.38 3.35
N SER A 664 46.60 -3.26 2.64
CA SER A 664 47.32 -2.09 3.14
C SER A 664 46.51 -1.38 4.24
N PRO A 665 47.14 -0.92 5.34
CA PRO A 665 46.45 -0.14 6.37
C PRO A 665 46.12 1.29 5.93
N TYR A 666 46.67 1.74 4.79
CA TYR A 666 46.43 3.07 4.26
C TYR A 666 45.17 3.15 3.40
N SER A 667 44.42 4.23 3.57
CA SER A 667 43.13 4.50 2.92
C SER A 667 43.25 5.75 2.05
N THR A 668 42.76 5.70 0.82
CA THR A 668 42.66 6.88 -0.07
C THR A 668 41.65 7.90 0.45
N TYR A 669 40.75 7.47 1.33
CA TYR A 669 39.75 8.32 1.94
C TYR A 669 40.24 8.99 3.22
N LEU A 670 41.14 8.35 3.96
CA LEU A 670 41.58 8.85 5.27
C LEU A 670 43.03 9.34 5.28
N ASP A 671 43.83 8.96 4.29
CA ASP A 671 45.23 9.36 4.16
C ASP A 671 45.52 10.00 2.80
N ASN A 672 46.63 10.73 2.73
CA ASN A 672 47.19 11.19 1.47
C ASN A 672 47.99 10.07 0.80
N VAL A 673 47.28 9.10 0.21
CA VAL A 673 47.83 7.97 -0.54
C VAL A 673 47.07 7.77 -1.84
N ALA A 674 47.69 7.10 -2.80
CA ALA A 674 47.08 6.73 -4.07
C ALA A 674 47.08 5.20 -4.28
N GLN A 675 46.06 4.76 -5.01
CA GLN A 675 45.99 3.40 -5.54
C GLN A 675 46.67 3.35 -6.90
N ARG A 676 47.50 2.34 -7.13
CA ARG A 676 48.08 2.05 -8.44
C ARG A 676 47.55 0.71 -8.93
N ILE A 677 46.58 0.76 -9.84
CA ILE A 677 46.08 -0.42 -10.54
C ILE A 677 47.18 -0.93 -11.48
N GLN A 678 47.63 -2.16 -11.27
CA GLN A 678 48.66 -2.80 -12.09
C GLN A 678 48.06 -3.70 -13.15
N LYS A 679 46.95 -4.38 -12.82
CA LYS A 679 46.24 -5.29 -13.72
C LYS A 679 44.74 -5.11 -13.55
N PHE A 680 44.05 -4.95 -14.67
CA PHE A 680 42.61 -4.77 -14.72
C PHE A 680 42.05 -5.25 -16.06
N THR A 681 40.77 -5.59 -16.05
CA THR A 681 40.00 -5.95 -17.23
C THR A 681 38.88 -4.93 -17.44
N PRO A 682 38.89 -4.13 -18.53
CA PRO A 682 37.80 -3.22 -18.85
C PRO A 682 36.51 -3.99 -19.14
N ILE A 683 35.38 -3.57 -18.54
CA ILE A 683 34.08 -4.22 -18.76
C ILE A 683 33.11 -3.40 -19.62
N GLY A 684 33.40 -2.11 -19.82
CA GLY A 684 32.64 -1.25 -20.72
C GLY A 684 32.51 0.18 -20.24
N MET A 685 31.59 0.92 -20.86
CA MET A 685 31.24 2.28 -20.48
C MET A 685 29.78 2.39 -20.04
N TYR A 686 29.51 3.29 -19.11
CA TYR A 686 28.18 3.59 -18.59
C TYR A 686 27.95 5.11 -18.58
N TRP A 687 26.69 5.53 -18.55
CA TRP A 687 26.33 6.95 -18.44
C TRP A 687 26.45 7.44 -17.01
N THR A 688 27.06 8.61 -16.83
CA THR A 688 27.13 9.32 -15.54
C THR A 688 27.05 10.82 -15.75
N ASP A 689 26.58 11.55 -14.76
CA ASP A 689 26.64 13.01 -14.66
C ASP A 689 27.72 13.50 -13.69
N LYS A 690 28.49 12.58 -13.08
CA LYS A 690 29.58 12.87 -12.14
C LYS A 690 30.82 12.02 -12.44
N PRO A 691 31.52 12.24 -13.57
CA PRO A 691 32.73 11.48 -13.90
C PRO A 691 33.85 11.72 -12.87
N ALA A 692 34.66 10.69 -12.59
CA ALA A 692 35.93 10.86 -11.90
C ALA A 692 36.94 11.49 -12.89
N LEU A 693 37.55 12.63 -12.53
CA LEU A 693 38.49 13.37 -13.37
C LEU A 693 39.95 13.09 -13.02
#